data_AF-Q54DP4-F1
#
_entry.id   AF-Q54DP4-F1
#
_cell.length_a   1.000
_cell.length_b   1.000
_cell.length_c   1.000
_cell.angle_alpha   90.00
_cell.angle_beta   90.00
_cell.angle_gamma   90.00
#
_symmetry.space_group_name_H-M   'P 1'
#
loop_
_entity.id
_entity.type
_entity.pdbx_description
1 polymer ?
#
loop_
_entity_poly.entity_id
_entity_poly.type
_entity_poly.pdbx_seq_one_letter_code
_entity_poly.pdbx_strand_id
1 'polypeptide(L)'
;MKYYYILIVFLYLIFSINISFSIDVISSQVQCLNNIAINTGDVTLNPTNGAELKTIFCGLGSNLCHDNGSVSQISITQVTQYSLSSADILCFPNLVYFKGKKLTSISPSFFITFNPSITDMDIYASNLVQLDFPINPLRQLLFGGVSLIKMTSLNNVKSFGAYDDSDITIDTSGDTSNSVLWNFGCYTNNIPNFSVGLPLLTSLSFGIGSAFVESSLDNVISYDGKIKSLAFSGAGKEIPFPMKLSELQNCKITTLNFQYGVNLKTSNYIDLSNIPFLNTFYILEAGPNFNINGNFPFKALPTTVTDLEINNGNIPNFPDLNIFNSTSYVMLQNLKMTGSLPVNPLKNTNTINLSQNLINGTIDDSWCNIFLTINNNQLTGSIPDCNYCYLKDSSVYLRFAGNNFNNYLPGTATCDHSKIIASFDKNSKGLILHGKNLGTLPTNIKSKPSCTFTYDWKTLNYTASCNDDPDKVELYFVPPNVNFTLSTGKLAPIITSMVQDNDTFTIEGSYLSYIGSEVKVTIGDTPIQCMVIDDDPMNTSFYQAKCKINYPIVEYGEKLVSVSVYNKVGTIKINLKHTPVPCPIEDCNGNGICNDHIGVCECNEKWATVGSSICTVANHYVSSYVPLVDDETVISFYGWFGLSYNNLSITIGEQNCGNNIFINQTFFNCTLLPSSSPSLLDKAFTQQLLNVTQNGISWSSLIYPYVNPILSCPNNCGNNATNGRCDTKTGNCWCNTGFTGLDCSPIPSTKSDIPTSNTNVDNVGVVGISNEQSQFSISIDSILEIDFYGNPVAGKSKILSKNWILSQSKDNQGITIFKQTFDTAIMELKIQEVQQTTLFTFANNQFTVQSGGIKISMSISNWNFTNTLNTLDIKLSSNSTINPKATTENKCNDDDLFNVESESNNKFISSLNYIKISKQGKQLYGRFQDKFLSDGRPTMLTTKLLSFDNEKVIMVISLPHCENKCELDPDFSVLVSPNFKSSDSCISNNQNGGKNKPWLIPVAVVIPIVGVCLIAVIVIIIIKKNSIAIKIGLNSISMKRR
;
A
#
# COMPACT_ATOMS: atom_id res chain seq x y z
N MET A 1 34.34 -16.27 -5.73
CA MET A 1 35.34 -15.27 -5.28
C MET A 1 36.79 -15.75 -5.32
N LYS A 2 37.17 -16.93 -4.77
CA LYS A 2 38.58 -17.39 -4.82
C LYS A 2 39.16 -17.54 -6.24
N TYR A 3 38.38 -18.06 -7.20
CA TYR A 3 38.84 -18.16 -8.60
C TYR A 3 38.92 -16.81 -9.33
N TYR A 4 38.07 -15.84 -8.95
CA TYR A 4 38.12 -14.49 -9.53
C TYR A 4 39.31 -13.69 -8.99
N TYR A 5 39.69 -13.90 -7.72
CA TYR A 5 40.91 -13.33 -7.15
C TYR A 5 42.17 -13.91 -7.77
N ILE A 6 42.20 -15.21 -8.08
CA ILE A 6 43.34 -15.80 -8.80
C ILE A 6 43.39 -15.26 -10.23
N LEU A 7 42.26 -15.11 -10.93
CA LEU A 7 42.25 -14.53 -12.27
C LEU A 7 42.63 -13.04 -12.25
N ILE A 8 42.19 -12.25 -11.27
CA ILE A 8 42.60 -10.85 -11.09
C ILE A 8 44.07 -10.78 -10.70
N VAL A 9 44.58 -11.65 -9.83
CA VAL A 9 46.02 -11.67 -9.49
C VAL A 9 46.83 -12.14 -10.68
N PHE A 10 46.32 -13.05 -11.51
CA PHE A 10 46.99 -13.50 -12.74
C PHE A 10 46.92 -12.43 -13.84
N LEU A 11 45.80 -11.72 -13.99
CA LEU A 11 45.67 -10.55 -14.87
C LEU A 11 46.51 -9.37 -14.35
N TYR A 12 46.54 -9.13 -13.05
CA TYR A 12 47.37 -8.12 -12.42
C TYR A 12 48.83 -8.51 -12.53
N LEU A 13 49.20 -9.79 -12.40
CA LEU A 13 50.55 -10.30 -12.72
C LEU A 13 50.85 -10.16 -14.21
N ILE A 14 49.92 -10.39 -15.12
CA ILE A 14 50.14 -10.14 -16.56
C ILE A 14 50.26 -8.62 -16.85
N PHE A 15 49.53 -7.78 -16.13
CA PHE A 15 49.60 -6.31 -16.25
C PHE A 15 50.76 -5.69 -15.47
N SER A 16 51.30 -6.37 -14.46
CA SER A 16 52.47 -5.94 -13.68
C SER A 16 53.77 -6.60 -14.12
N ILE A 17 53.68 -7.73 -14.84
CA ILE A 17 54.65 -8.12 -15.86
C ILE A 17 54.37 -7.22 -17.07
N ASN A 18 54.63 -5.91 -16.88
CA ASN A 18 55.21 -5.17 -17.98
C ASN A 18 56.45 -5.98 -18.33
N ILE A 19 56.38 -6.76 -19.42
CA ILE A 19 57.58 -7.13 -20.14
C ILE A 19 58.15 -5.79 -20.56
N SER A 20 58.97 -5.22 -19.67
CA SER A 20 59.71 -4.01 -19.91
C SER A 20 60.73 -4.38 -20.96
N PHE A 21 60.27 -4.41 -22.22
CA PHE A 21 61.14 -3.99 -23.30
C PHE A 21 61.72 -2.66 -22.82
N SER A 22 63.04 -2.61 -22.65
CA SER A 22 63.72 -1.36 -22.35
C SER A 22 63.43 -0.43 -23.53
N ILE A 23 62.43 0.42 -23.37
CA ILE A 23 62.13 1.46 -24.34
C ILE A 23 63.26 2.46 -24.18
N ASP A 24 64.08 2.56 -25.22
CA ASP A 24 65.15 3.55 -25.27
C ASP A 24 64.55 4.94 -25.45
N VAL A 25 65.15 5.93 -24.79
CA VAL A 25 64.85 7.33 -25.05
C VAL A 25 65.21 7.67 -26.50
N ILE A 26 64.32 8.40 -27.19
CA ILE A 26 64.61 8.89 -28.54
C ILE A 26 65.93 9.67 -28.54
N SER A 27 66.83 9.34 -29.45
CA SER A 27 68.21 9.87 -29.49
C SER A 27 68.30 11.41 -29.41
N SER A 28 67.33 12.14 -29.96
CA SER A 28 67.30 13.62 -29.91
C SER A 28 67.08 14.19 -28.50
N GLN A 29 66.47 13.43 -27.59
CA GLN A 29 66.18 13.82 -26.21
C GLN A 29 67.27 13.36 -25.23
N VAL A 30 68.11 12.39 -25.61
CA VAL A 30 69.21 11.89 -24.77
C VAL A 30 70.19 13.01 -24.41
N GLN A 31 70.54 13.88 -25.35
CA GLN A 31 71.42 15.03 -25.08
C GLN A 31 70.78 15.98 -24.06
N CYS A 32 69.46 16.16 -24.12
CA CYS A 32 68.75 16.99 -23.15
C CYS A 32 68.72 16.37 -21.75
N LEU A 33 68.52 15.06 -21.65
CA LEU A 33 68.63 14.34 -20.38
C LEU A 33 70.03 14.47 -19.78
N ASN A 34 71.07 14.33 -20.61
CA ASN A 34 72.45 14.53 -20.16
C ASN A 34 72.67 15.97 -19.68
N ASN A 35 72.20 16.97 -20.43
CA ASN A 35 72.36 18.38 -20.06
C ASN A 35 71.65 18.69 -18.75
N ILE A 36 70.39 18.27 -18.55
CA ILE A 36 69.67 18.52 -17.31
C ILE A 36 70.30 17.76 -16.13
N ALA A 37 70.79 16.53 -16.34
CA ALA A 37 71.50 15.76 -15.32
C ALA A 37 72.80 16.46 -14.87
N ILE A 38 73.60 16.95 -15.81
CA ILE A 38 74.84 17.69 -15.53
C ILE A 38 74.52 19.02 -14.85
N ASN A 39 73.58 19.78 -15.42
CA ASN A 39 73.23 21.12 -14.92
C ASN A 39 72.70 21.04 -13.49
N THR A 40 71.85 20.07 -13.17
CA THR A 40 71.25 19.90 -11.84
C THR A 40 72.14 19.13 -10.87
N GLY A 41 73.11 18.36 -11.39
CA GLY A 41 73.94 17.43 -10.65
C GLY A 41 73.19 16.20 -10.13
N ASP A 42 72.01 15.90 -10.68
CA ASP A 42 71.19 14.78 -10.21
C ASP A 42 71.87 13.44 -10.49
N VAL A 43 72.41 12.82 -9.43
CA VAL A 43 73.06 11.52 -9.49
C VAL A 43 72.13 10.39 -9.94
N THR A 44 70.81 10.54 -9.78
CA THR A 44 69.84 9.54 -10.26
C THR A 44 69.67 9.56 -11.77
N LEU A 45 69.98 10.70 -12.40
CA LEU A 45 70.10 10.84 -13.84
C LEU A 45 71.55 10.74 -14.32
N ASN A 46 72.49 10.37 -13.45
CA ASN A 46 73.88 10.17 -13.81
C ASN A 46 74.30 8.73 -13.46
N PRO A 47 74.15 7.77 -14.41
CA PRO A 47 74.38 6.36 -14.11
C PRO A 47 75.83 6.10 -13.68
N THR A 48 76.01 5.83 -12.39
CA THR A 48 77.31 5.46 -11.77
C THR A 48 77.86 4.12 -12.28
N ASN A 49 77.01 3.26 -12.85
CA ASN A 49 77.36 1.89 -13.24
C ASN A 49 77.70 1.73 -14.75
N GLY A 50 77.95 2.82 -15.48
CA GLY A 50 78.33 2.77 -16.90
C GLY A 50 77.18 2.45 -17.87
N ALA A 51 75.94 2.35 -17.39
CA ALA A 51 74.75 2.22 -18.24
C ALA A 51 74.42 3.56 -18.91
N GLU A 52 73.95 3.57 -20.16
CA GLU A 52 73.57 4.83 -20.83
C GLU A 52 72.17 5.28 -20.37
N LEU A 53 72.00 6.59 -20.09
CA LEU A 53 70.67 7.18 -19.82
C LEU A 53 69.64 6.80 -20.87
N LYS A 54 70.07 6.67 -22.12
CA LYS A 54 69.23 6.25 -23.24
C LYS A 54 68.45 4.96 -22.93
N THR A 55 69.09 3.95 -22.34
CA THR A 55 68.49 2.62 -22.18
C THR A 55 67.81 2.42 -20.84
N ILE A 56 68.20 3.20 -19.82
CA ILE A 56 67.71 3.00 -18.44
C ILE A 56 66.66 4.03 -18.02
N PHE A 57 66.65 5.24 -18.61
CA PHE A 57 65.85 6.36 -18.10
C PHE A 57 64.36 6.02 -18.00
N CYS A 58 63.80 5.43 -19.06
CA CYS A 58 62.38 5.06 -19.12
C CYS A 58 62.00 3.93 -18.14
N GLY A 59 62.99 3.28 -17.52
CA GLY A 59 62.81 2.28 -16.47
C GLY A 59 63.06 2.79 -15.04
N LEU A 60 63.47 4.05 -14.85
CA LEU A 60 63.63 4.63 -13.52
C LEU A 60 62.23 4.92 -12.94
N GLY A 61 61.88 4.40 -11.76
CA GLY A 61 60.49 4.40 -11.27
C GLY A 61 59.77 5.75 -11.16
N SER A 62 60.47 6.89 -11.15
CA SER A 62 59.89 8.25 -11.15
C SER A 62 59.95 8.97 -12.50
N ASN A 63 60.47 8.32 -13.54
CA ASN A 63 60.65 8.85 -14.88
C ASN A 63 60.03 7.90 -15.90
N LEU A 64 59.32 8.43 -16.89
CA LEU A 64 58.60 7.61 -17.86
C LEU A 64 58.78 8.15 -19.26
N CYS A 65 58.60 7.25 -20.22
CA CYS A 65 58.56 7.54 -21.64
C CYS A 65 57.25 7.03 -22.23
N HIS A 66 56.82 7.65 -23.32
CA HIS A 66 55.81 7.09 -24.21
C HIS A 66 56.37 5.86 -24.93
N ASP A 67 55.49 5.05 -25.52
CA ASP A 67 55.86 3.82 -26.25
C ASP A 67 56.88 4.05 -27.37
N ASN A 68 56.94 5.26 -27.92
CA ASN A 68 57.89 5.66 -28.96
C ASN A 68 59.27 6.09 -28.41
N GLY A 69 59.49 6.02 -27.10
CA GLY A 69 60.71 6.47 -26.43
C GLY A 69 60.78 7.96 -26.13
N SER A 70 59.74 8.75 -26.45
CA SER A 70 59.72 10.17 -26.05
C SER A 70 59.52 10.27 -24.55
N VAL A 71 60.35 11.05 -23.89
CA VAL A 71 60.22 11.37 -22.46
C VAL A 71 58.84 11.99 -22.19
N SER A 72 58.12 11.41 -21.23
CA SER A 72 56.77 11.81 -20.82
C SER A 72 56.74 12.36 -19.39
N GLN A 73 57.64 11.89 -18.52
CA GLN A 73 57.79 12.35 -17.14
C GLN A 73 59.26 12.51 -16.76
N ILE A 74 59.60 13.63 -16.11
CA ILE A 74 60.93 13.91 -15.57
C ILE A 74 60.79 14.28 -14.09
N SER A 75 61.56 13.61 -13.24
CA SER A 75 61.78 13.97 -11.85
C SER A 75 63.27 14.20 -11.61
N ILE A 76 63.63 15.41 -11.18
CA ILE A 76 65.01 15.77 -10.83
C ILE A 76 65.14 16.13 -9.35
N THR A 77 66.33 15.92 -8.80
CA THR A 77 66.80 16.48 -7.54
C THR A 77 68.02 17.32 -7.80
N GLN A 78 67.90 18.63 -7.59
CA GLN A 78 69.01 19.55 -7.78
C GLN A 78 69.98 19.51 -6.59
N VAL A 79 71.27 19.42 -6.90
CA VAL A 79 72.38 19.52 -5.94
C VAL A 79 73.35 20.65 -6.29
N THR A 80 73.31 21.15 -7.53
CA THR A 80 74.10 22.31 -7.98
C THR A 80 73.40 23.63 -7.68
N GLN A 81 74.09 24.74 -7.90
CA GLN A 81 73.54 26.11 -7.88
C GLN A 81 73.10 26.59 -9.27
N TYR A 82 72.95 25.68 -10.24
CA TYR A 82 72.54 26.04 -11.59
C TYR A 82 71.14 26.66 -11.61
N SER A 83 70.94 27.75 -12.34
CA SER A 83 69.59 28.32 -12.44
C SER A 83 68.79 27.60 -13.51
N LEU A 84 67.86 26.73 -13.10
CA LEU A 84 66.99 26.03 -14.03
C LEU A 84 66.08 27.00 -14.80
N SER A 85 65.99 26.79 -16.11
CA SER A 85 65.23 27.61 -17.04
C SER A 85 64.31 26.73 -17.91
N SER A 86 63.33 27.33 -18.59
CA SER A 86 62.47 26.57 -19.51
C SER A 86 63.26 25.95 -20.66
N ALA A 87 64.40 26.54 -21.06
CA ALA A 87 65.26 26.01 -22.10
C ALA A 87 65.81 24.60 -21.78
N ASP A 88 65.97 24.26 -20.50
CA ASP A 88 66.45 22.94 -20.06
C ASP A 88 65.44 21.82 -20.34
N ILE A 89 64.16 22.15 -20.53
CA ILE A 89 63.07 21.19 -20.74
C ILE A 89 62.34 21.34 -22.07
N LEU A 90 62.56 22.43 -22.82
CA LEU A 90 61.87 22.71 -24.09
C LEU A 90 62.11 21.64 -25.17
N CYS A 91 63.24 20.92 -25.11
CA CYS A 91 63.56 19.85 -26.05
C CYS A 91 62.83 18.52 -25.77
N PHE A 92 61.94 18.46 -24.78
CA PHE A 92 61.02 17.35 -24.56
C PHE A 92 59.61 17.72 -25.08
N PRO A 93 59.32 17.54 -26.39
CA PRO A 93 58.06 17.99 -27.02
C PRO A 93 56.79 17.35 -26.44
N ASN A 94 56.90 16.17 -25.81
CA ASN A 94 55.76 15.42 -25.26
C ASN A 94 55.85 15.24 -23.74
N LEU A 95 56.62 16.09 -23.05
CA LEU A 95 56.72 16.07 -21.59
C LEU A 95 55.37 16.48 -20.99
N VAL A 96 54.78 15.65 -20.14
CA VAL A 96 53.47 15.86 -19.52
C VAL A 96 53.62 16.26 -18.05
N TYR A 97 54.56 15.62 -17.34
CA TYR A 97 54.79 15.83 -15.91
C TYR A 97 56.25 16.20 -15.63
N PHE A 98 56.46 17.24 -14.84
CA PHE A 98 57.77 17.67 -14.39
C PHE A 98 57.82 17.81 -12.86
N LYS A 99 58.79 17.15 -12.22
CA LYS A 99 59.05 17.26 -10.78
C LYS A 99 60.46 17.74 -10.55
N GLY A 100 60.62 18.82 -9.77
CA GLY A 100 61.92 19.32 -9.35
C GLY A 100 62.02 19.41 -7.84
N LYS A 101 62.94 18.65 -7.25
CA LYS A 101 63.22 18.64 -5.81
C LYS A 101 64.48 19.44 -5.49
N LYS A 102 64.47 20.12 -4.32
CA LYS A 102 65.61 20.90 -3.81
C LYS A 102 66.11 21.95 -4.83
N LEU A 103 65.20 22.54 -5.60
CA LEU A 103 65.58 23.55 -6.59
C LEU A 103 66.11 24.79 -5.87
N THR A 104 67.41 25.02 -5.97
CA THR A 104 68.09 26.14 -5.30
C THR A 104 67.99 27.43 -6.11
N SER A 105 67.81 27.31 -7.43
CA SER A 105 67.63 28.45 -8.33
C SER A 105 66.74 28.05 -9.51
N ILE A 106 65.55 28.62 -9.56
CA ILE A 106 64.62 28.54 -10.70
C ILE A 106 64.04 29.93 -11.00
N SER A 107 63.98 30.30 -12.28
CA SER A 107 63.50 31.62 -12.72
C SER A 107 61.96 31.65 -12.86
N PRO A 108 61.27 32.78 -12.55
CA PRO A 108 59.86 32.97 -12.88
C PRO A 108 59.52 32.70 -14.36
N SER A 109 60.47 32.97 -15.27
CA SER A 109 60.31 32.67 -16.71
C SER A 109 60.10 31.19 -17.01
N PHE A 110 60.56 30.29 -16.13
CA PHE A 110 60.30 28.86 -16.25
C PHE A 110 58.81 28.55 -16.34
N PHE A 111 57.97 29.32 -15.63
CA PHE A 111 56.51 29.15 -15.55
C PHE A 111 55.74 29.86 -16.66
N ILE A 112 56.43 30.64 -17.49
CA ILE A 112 55.83 31.49 -18.54
C ILE A 112 56.11 30.92 -19.94
N THR A 113 57.22 30.17 -20.13
CA THR A 113 57.68 29.75 -21.48
C THR A 113 58.00 28.27 -21.60
N PHE A 114 57.35 27.41 -20.81
CA PHE A 114 57.50 25.95 -20.94
C PHE A 114 56.63 25.37 -22.06
N ASN A 115 56.92 24.12 -22.45
CA ASN A 115 56.19 23.42 -23.50
C ASN A 115 54.71 23.22 -23.13
N PRO A 116 53.74 23.63 -23.98
CA PRO A 116 52.32 23.42 -23.74
C PRO A 116 51.88 21.98 -23.47
N SER A 117 52.70 20.98 -23.81
CA SER A 117 52.43 19.58 -23.48
C SER A 117 52.44 19.30 -21.97
N ILE A 118 53.13 20.12 -21.18
CA ILE A 118 53.26 19.94 -19.74
C ILE A 118 51.95 20.36 -19.09
N THR A 119 51.29 19.41 -18.42
CA THR A 119 50.03 19.66 -17.72
C THR A 119 50.19 19.65 -16.21
N ASP A 120 51.25 19.05 -15.68
CA ASP A 120 51.42 18.83 -14.24
C ASP A 120 52.86 19.15 -13.80
N MET A 121 52.99 19.93 -12.72
CA MET A 121 54.28 20.29 -12.16
C MET A 121 54.31 20.12 -10.63
N ASP A 122 55.40 19.53 -10.14
CA ASP A 122 55.75 19.45 -8.72
C ASP A 122 57.07 20.19 -8.49
N ILE A 123 57.02 21.42 -7.98
CA ILE A 123 58.21 22.28 -7.81
C ILE A 123 58.48 22.46 -6.33
N TYR A 124 59.65 22.03 -5.86
CA TYR A 124 60.12 22.29 -4.50
C TYR A 124 61.34 23.20 -4.60
N ALA A 125 61.12 24.51 -4.53
CA ALA A 125 62.14 25.53 -4.79
C ALA A 125 62.33 26.44 -3.58
N SER A 126 63.58 26.70 -3.20
CA SER A 126 63.90 27.56 -2.05
C SER A 126 64.07 29.04 -2.42
N ASN A 127 64.34 29.38 -3.68
CA ASN A 127 64.57 30.75 -4.13
C ASN A 127 63.30 31.49 -4.59
N LEU A 128 62.25 30.77 -5.00
CA LEU A 128 60.97 31.35 -5.40
C LEU A 128 60.00 31.42 -4.22
N VAL A 129 60.28 32.37 -3.34
CA VAL A 129 59.56 32.57 -2.09
C VAL A 129 58.17 33.21 -2.32
N GLN A 130 57.93 33.80 -3.49
CA GLN A 130 56.67 34.48 -3.83
C GLN A 130 56.20 34.08 -5.23
N LEU A 131 54.89 33.85 -5.37
CA LEU A 131 54.18 33.64 -6.64
C LEU A 131 53.27 34.84 -6.91
N ASP A 132 53.79 35.83 -7.65
CA ASP A 132 53.11 37.08 -8.01
C ASP A 132 53.13 37.39 -9.52
N PHE A 133 53.61 36.43 -10.32
CA PHE A 133 53.69 36.47 -11.78
C PHE A 133 52.69 35.49 -12.42
N PRO A 134 52.25 35.72 -13.67
CA PRO A 134 51.33 34.80 -14.35
C PRO A 134 51.99 33.45 -14.63
N ILE A 135 51.24 32.37 -14.38
CA ILE A 135 51.65 31.00 -14.70
C ILE A 135 50.88 30.56 -15.96
N ASN A 136 51.57 29.90 -16.89
CA ASN A 136 50.94 29.29 -18.07
C ASN A 136 49.92 28.21 -17.68
N PRO A 137 49.02 27.83 -18.60
CA PRO A 137 48.00 26.83 -18.30
C PRO A 137 48.57 25.52 -17.76
N LEU A 138 48.10 25.11 -16.59
CA LEU A 138 48.42 23.83 -15.97
C LEU A 138 47.15 23.15 -15.47
N ARG A 139 47.12 21.82 -15.58
CA ARG A 139 46.12 21.00 -14.89
C ARG A 139 46.40 20.98 -13.39
N GLN A 140 47.66 20.79 -12.99
CA GLN A 140 48.06 20.72 -11.59
C GLN A 140 49.42 21.40 -11.35
N LEU A 141 49.52 22.14 -10.25
CA LEU A 141 50.77 22.67 -9.72
C LEU A 141 50.85 22.37 -8.22
N LEU A 142 51.80 21.52 -7.83
CA LEU A 142 52.25 21.38 -6.44
C LEU A 142 53.49 22.24 -6.25
N PHE A 143 53.47 23.14 -5.28
CA PHE A 143 54.55 24.08 -5.04
C PHE A 143 55.03 24.05 -3.60
N GLY A 144 56.32 23.83 -3.43
CA GLY A 144 57.04 23.77 -2.18
C GLY A 144 58.01 24.93 -2.03
N GLY A 145 58.11 25.49 -0.81
CA GLY A 145 59.00 26.62 -0.48
C GLY A 145 58.45 28.02 -0.78
N VAL A 146 57.16 28.14 -1.14
CA VAL A 146 56.48 29.44 -1.31
C VAL A 146 55.99 29.98 0.03
N SER A 147 56.03 31.30 0.22
CA SER A 147 55.52 32.00 1.40
C SER A 147 54.41 33.02 1.08
N LEU A 148 54.28 33.45 -0.18
CA LEU A 148 53.24 34.36 -0.63
C LEU A 148 52.71 33.93 -2.00
N ILE A 149 51.39 33.87 -2.14
CA ILE A 149 50.70 33.56 -3.40
C ILE A 149 49.71 34.65 -3.69
N LYS A 150 49.84 35.28 -4.85
CA LYS A 150 48.80 36.13 -5.42
C LYS A 150 47.84 35.30 -6.26
N MET A 151 46.54 35.36 -5.97
CA MET A 151 45.55 34.51 -6.65
C MET A 151 45.50 34.74 -8.17
N THR A 152 45.85 35.93 -8.65
CA THR A 152 45.94 36.23 -10.10
C THR A 152 47.00 35.39 -10.82
N SER A 153 48.06 34.96 -10.13
CA SER A 153 49.09 34.08 -10.69
C SER A 153 48.53 32.71 -11.09
N LEU A 154 47.44 32.29 -10.46
CA LEU A 154 46.79 30.99 -10.66
C LEU A 154 45.62 31.04 -11.65
N ASN A 155 45.40 32.16 -12.36
CA ASN A 155 44.25 32.31 -13.26
C ASN A 155 44.15 31.23 -14.36
N ASN A 156 45.28 30.63 -14.75
CA ASN A 156 45.33 29.55 -15.76
C ASN A 156 45.63 28.16 -15.17
N VAL A 157 45.73 28.04 -13.83
CA VAL A 157 46.04 26.77 -13.15
C VAL A 157 44.74 26.16 -12.64
N LYS A 158 44.43 24.92 -13.01
CA LYS A 158 43.17 24.26 -12.59
C LYS A 158 43.22 23.71 -11.16
N SER A 159 44.38 23.24 -10.69
CA SER A 159 44.55 22.66 -9.37
C SER A 159 45.87 23.11 -8.77
N PHE A 160 45.85 23.68 -7.58
CA PHE A 160 47.05 24.15 -6.86
C PHE A 160 47.15 23.56 -5.45
N GLY A 161 48.35 23.15 -5.05
CA GLY A 161 48.65 22.65 -3.70
C GLY A 161 50.01 23.11 -3.19
N ALA A 162 50.12 23.51 -1.91
CA ALA A 162 51.40 23.87 -1.29
C ALA A 162 51.46 23.45 0.19
N TYR A 163 52.07 22.29 0.47
CA TYR A 163 51.95 21.58 1.75
C TYR A 163 53.29 21.40 2.50
N ASP A 164 54.24 22.31 2.33
CA ASP A 164 55.63 22.16 2.82
C ASP A 164 55.86 22.73 4.24
N ASP A 165 54.86 22.63 5.13
CA ASP A 165 54.84 23.11 6.52
C ASP A 165 55.08 24.63 6.74
N SER A 166 55.43 25.40 5.70
CA SER A 166 55.56 26.85 5.78
C SER A 166 54.23 27.56 5.61
N ASP A 167 53.93 28.50 6.51
CA ASP A 167 52.71 29.30 6.43
C ASP A 167 52.72 30.25 5.23
N ILE A 168 51.71 30.12 4.36
CA ILE A 168 51.58 30.91 3.15
C ILE A 168 50.59 32.06 3.35
N THR A 169 51.03 33.26 2.97
CA THR A 169 50.17 34.43 2.84
C THR A 169 49.47 34.42 1.49
N ILE A 170 48.15 34.55 1.49
CA ILE A 170 47.33 34.50 0.28
C ILE A 170 46.83 35.92 -0.02
N ASP A 171 47.33 36.51 -1.10
CA ASP A 171 46.86 37.79 -1.62
C ASP A 171 45.72 37.54 -2.62
N THR A 172 44.50 37.89 -2.21
CA THR A 172 43.29 37.77 -3.02
C THR A 172 43.00 39.03 -3.86
N SER A 173 43.92 40.01 -3.89
CA SER A 173 43.80 41.22 -4.70
C SER A 173 44.00 40.94 -6.21
N GLY A 174 43.36 41.78 -7.03
CA GLY A 174 43.42 41.70 -8.49
C GLY A 174 42.24 40.98 -9.13
N ASP A 175 42.25 40.88 -10.46
CA ASP A 175 41.15 40.29 -11.21
C ASP A 175 41.32 38.77 -11.40
N THR A 176 40.42 38.02 -10.77
CA THR A 176 40.32 36.56 -10.88
C THR A 176 38.98 36.13 -11.50
N SER A 177 38.27 37.03 -12.19
CA SER A 177 36.97 36.73 -12.81
C SER A 177 37.03 35.67 -13.90
N ASN A 178 38.19 35.54 -14.56
CA ASN A 178 38.43 34.55 -15.62
C ASN A 178 39.22 33.33 -15.11
N SER A 179 39.44 33.23 -13.80
CA SER A 179 40.24 32.14 -13.22
C SER A 179 39.63 30.78 -13.53
N VAL A 180 40.48 29.85 -13.99
CA VAL A 180 40.12 28.44 -14.24
C VAL A 180 40.45 27.54 -13.05
N LEU A 181 40.71 28.09 -11.86
CA LEU A 181 41.07 27.34 -10.66
C LEU A 181 39.87 26.61 -10.06
N TRP A 182 39.98 25.29 -9.92
CA TRP A 182 38.93 24.40 -9.40
C TRP A 182 39.26 23.92 -7.98
N ASN A 183 40.53 23.62 -7.72
CA ASN A 183 41.03 23.13 -6.43
C ASN A 183 42.18 24.00 -5.95
N PHE A 184 42.15 24.40 -4.68
CA PHE A 184 43.23 25.16 -4.04
C PHE A 184 43.47 24.64 -2.62
N GLY A 185 44.72 24.41 -2.26
CA GLY A 185 45.07 24.11 -0.88
C GLY A 185 46.49 24.47 -0.49
N CYS A 186 46.68 24.86 0.77
CA CYS A 186 47.97 25.28 1.30
C CYS A 186 47.99 25.30 2.83
N TYR A 187 49.18 25.37 3.43
CA TYR A 187 49.31 25.83 4.82
C TYR A 187 49.16 27.35 4.92
N THR A 188 48.39 27.87 5.86
CA THR A 188 48.20 29.31 6.06
C THR A 188 47.87 29.67 7.51
N ASN A 189 48.21 30.90 7.89
CA ASN A 189 47.77 31.51 9.16
C ASN A 189 46.48 32.32 9.02
N ASN A 190 45.94 32.50 7.82
CA ASN A 190 44.75 33.34 7.60
C ASN A 190 43.86 32.71 6.53
N ILE A 191 42.63 32.35 6.90
CA ILE A 191 41.64 31.83 5.96
C ILE A 191 41.30 32.94 4.94
N PRO A 192 41.54 32.75 3.64
CA PRO A 192 41.41 33.81 2.65
C PRO A 192 39.94 34.16 2.40
N ASN A 193 39.67 35.44 2.16
CA ASN A 193 38.36 35.91 1.72
C ASN A 193 38.25 35.85 0.19
N PHE A 194 37.34 35.01 -0.32
CA PHE A 194 37.09 34.84 -1.76
C PHE A 194 35.76 35.46 -2.20
N SER A 195 35.33 36.57 -1.60
CA SER A 195 34.06 37.22 -1.97
C SER A 195 34.01 37.58 -3.46
N VAL A 196 35.14 37.99 -4.05
CA VAL A 196 35.26 38.44 -5.45
C VAL A 196 36.04 37.42 -6.29
N GLY A 197 35.50 37.09 -7.47
CA GLY A 197 36.16 36.25 -8.47
C GLY A 197 36.16 34.74 -8.18
N LEU A 198 37.08 34.02 -8.84
CA LEU A 198 37.25 32.56 -8.78
C LEU A 198 35.97 31.76 -9.10
N PRO A 199 35.33 31.97 -10.28
CA PRO A 199 34.00 31.43 -10.57
C PRO A 199 33.93 29.91 -10.65
N LEU A 200 35.06 29.22 -10.90
CA LEU A 200 35.12 27.76 -11.05
C LEU A 200 35.64 27.03 -9.80
N LEU A 201 35.95 27.76 -8.73
CA LEU A 201 36.51 27.19 -7.50
C LEU A 201 35.48 26.32 -6.80
N THR A 202 35.84 25.07 -6.53
CA THR A 202 34.94 24.07 -5.91
C THR A 202 35.54 23.35 -4.71
N SER A 203 36.86 23.27 -4.58
CA SER A 203 37.52 22.57 -3.48
C SER A 203 38.59 23.44 -2.80
N LEU A 204 38.53 23.48 -1.46
CA LEU A 204 39.49 24.16 -0.60
C LEU A 204 40.06 23.21 0.46
N SER A 205 41.36 23.28 0.71
CA SER A 205 42.04 22.51 1.76
C SER A 205 43.11 23.35 2.45
N PHE A 206 42.90 23.71 3.72
CA PHE A 206 43.81 24.57 4.47
C PHE A 206 44.51 23.80 5.60
N GLY A 207 45.84 23.75 5.53
CA GLY A 207 46.65 23.44 6.70
C GLY A 207 46.78 24.68 7.57
N ILE A 208 46.55 24.57 8.88
CA ILE A 208 46.53 25.71 9.78
C ILE A 208 47.84 25.82 10.54
N GLY A 209 48.48 26.96 10.34
CA GLY A 209 49.75 27.33 10.94
C GLY A 209 49.70 27.64 12.42
N SER A 210 50.89 27.77 13.01
CA SER A 210 51.01 27.98 14.46
C SER A 210 50.63 29.40 14.91
N ALA A 211 50.65 30.38 14.01
CA ALA A 211 50.31 31.78 14.24
C ALA A 211 48.94 32.14 13.65
N PHE A 212 48.02 31.17 13.64
CA PHE A 212 46.70 31.31 13.05
C PHE A 212 45.91 32.50 13.61
N VAL A 213 45.37 33.30 12.71
CA VAL A 213 44.49 34.43 13.02
C VAL A 213 43.06 33.91 13.09
N GLU A 214 42.59 33.58 14.29
CA GLU A 214 41.28 32.95 14.49
C GLU A 214 40.10 33.73 13.89
N SER A 215 40.13 35.06 13.94
CA SER A 215 39.08 35.90 13.33
C SER A 215 38.96 35.73 11.82
N SER A 216 39.99 35.20 11.16
CA SER A 216 39.91 34.88 9.73
C SER A 216 38.96 33.72 9.43
N LEU A 217 38.62 32.85 10.40
CA LEU A 217 37.63 31.78 10.20
C LEU A 217 36.29 32.32 9.70
N ASP A 218 35.94 33.57 10.03
CA ASP A 218 34.71 34.20 9.53
C ASP A 218 34.69 34.35 8.01
N ASN A 219 35.85 34.36 7.35
CA ASN A 219 35.95 34.44 5.89
C ASN A 219 35.33 33.23 5.16
N VAL A 220 35.03 32.12 5.86
CA VAL A 220 34.26 31.00 5.28
C VAL A 220 32.89 31.45 4.78
N ILE A 221 32.32 32.54 5.31
CA ILE A 221 31.09 33.15 4.81
C ILE A 221 31.19 33.51 3.33
N SER A 222 32.39 33.88 2.86
CA SER A 222 32.65 34.27 1.47
C SER A 222 32.62 33.10 0.49
N TYR A 223 32.54 31.87 1.00
CA TYR A 223 32.51 30.65 0.20
C TYR A 223 31.07 30.21 -0.14
N ASP A 224 30.07 30.90 0.42
CA ASP A 224 28.66 30.62 0.19
C ASP A 224 28.33 30.61 -1.32
N GLY A 225 27.58 29.61 -1.77
CA GLY A 225 27.24 29.42 -3.18
C GLY A 225 28.37 29.03 -4.13
N LYS A 226 29.62 28.89 -3.65
CA LYS A 226 30.80 28.61 -4.49
C LYS A 226 31.33 27.18 -4.34
N ILE A 227 31.69 26.80 -3.11
CA ILE A 227 32.46 25.58 -2.83
C ILE A 227 31.60 24.34 -2.63
N LYS A 228 32.16 23.17 -2.97
CA LYS A 228 31.61 21.83 -2.73
C LYS A 228 32.38 21.06 -1.66
N SER A 229 33.71 21.23 -1.59
CA SER A 229 34.56 20.56 -0.61
C SER A 229 35.38 21.58 0.18
N LEU A 230 35.40 21.44 1.50
CA LEU A 230 36.19 22.25 2.40
C LEU A 230 36.87 21.36 3.44
N ALA A 231 38.20 21.42 3.47
CA ALA A 231 39.02 20.68 4.41
C ALA A 231 39.91 21.61 5.24
N PHE A 232 40.09 21.24 6.51
CA PHE A 232 41.03 21.86 7.43
C PHE A 232 41.92 20.78 8.02
N SER A 233 43.23 20.99 8.01
CA SER A 233 44.20 20.22 8.79
C SER A 233 44.93 21.16 9.73
N GLY A 234 45.34 20.69 10.89
CA GLY A 234 46.11 21.47 11.86
C GLY A 234 47.50 20.88 12.03
N ALA A 235 48.53 21.71 12.18
CA ALA A 235 49.88 21.28 12.53
C ALA A 235 49.99 20.86 14.02
N GLY A 236 49.07 20.01 14.50
CA GLY A 236 49.01 19.54 15.90
C GLY A 236 48.40 20.53 16.90
N LYS A 237 47.88 21.68 16.47
CA LYS A 237 47.10 22.61 17.31
C LYS A 237 45.60 22.45 17.05
N GLU A 238 44.80 22.62 18.11
CA GLU A 238 43.35 22.70 17.97
C GLU A 238 42.92 24.01 17.29
N ILE A 239 42.00 23.93 16.33
CA ILE A 239 41.39 25.08 15.67
C ILE A 239 39.94 25.26 16.16
N PRO A 240 39.46 26.51 16.35
CA PRO A 240 38.04 26.72 16.60
C PRO A 240 37.18 26.20 15.45
N PHE A 241 36.08 25.53 15.77
CA PHE A 241 35.08 25.19 14.77
C PHE A 241 34.59 26.47 14.07
N PRO A 242 34.59 26.55 12.73
CA PRO A 242 34.18 27.74 11.99
C PRO A 242 32.67 27.98 12.11
N MET A 243 32.25 28.70 13.14
CA MET A 243 30.83 28.91 13.48
C MET A 243 30.01 29.54 12.35
N LYS A 244 30.64 30.36 11.49
CA LYS A 244 29.99 30.98 10.32
C LYS A 244 29.51 29.98 9.26
N LEU A 245 29.92 28.70 9.33
CA LEU A 245 29.30 27.64 8.52
C LEU A 245 27.78 27.53 8.77
N SER A 246 27.32 27.80 10.00
CA SER A 246 25.89 27.79 10.36
C SER A 246 25.11 29.01 9.85
N GLU A 247 25.78 29.99 9.22
CA GLU A 247 25.18 31.22 8.69
C GLU A 247 25.10 31.26 7.15
N LEU A 248 25.60 30.23 6.46
CA LEU A 248 25.56 30.12 5.00
C LEU A 248 24.10 30.00 4.50
N GLN A 249 23.74 30.73 3.44
CA GLN A 249 22.38 30.80 2.91
C GLN A 249 22.18 30.03 1.60
N ASN A 250 23.18 30.02 0.73
CA ASN A 250 23.16 29.36 -0.58
C ASN A 250 24.18 28.22 -0.66
N CYS A 251 24.37 27.53 0.46
CA CYS A 251 25.47 26.60 0.62
C CYS A 251 25.44 25.48 -0.42
N LYS A 252 26.59 25.14 -1.02
CA LYS A 252 26.75 24.03 -1.98
C LYS A 252 27.71 22.94 -1.48
N ILE A 253 28.12 23.02 -0.22
CA ILE A 253 29.10 22.11 0.37
C ILE A 253 28.51 20.70 0.45
N THR A 254 29.21 19.75 -0.14
CA THR A 254 28.95 18.30 -0.07
C THR A 254 29.90 17.60 0.89
N THR A 255 31.10 18.16 1.13
CA THR A 255 32.13 17.56 1.98
C THR A 255 32.73 18.58 2.93
N LEU A 256 32.67 18.28 4.24
CA LEU A 256 33.40 18.97 5.30
C LEU A 256 34.37 18.00 5.95
N ASN A 257 35.65 18.33 6.03
CA ASN A 257 36.68 17.47 6.59
C ASN A 257 37.62 18.24 7.53
N PHE A 258 37.67 17.84 8.79
CA PHE A 258 38.63 18.33 9.76
C PHE A 258 39.57 17.17 10.10
N GLN A 259 40.85 17.29 9.78
CA GLN A 259 41.82 16.19 9.93
C GLN A 259 42.57 16.21 11.29
N TYR A 260 42.51 17.32 12.02
CA TYR A 260 43.17 17.50 13.32
C TYR A 260 42.43 18.48 14.23
N GLY A 261 42.45 18.19 15.53
CA GLY A 261 42.05 19.00 16.70
C GLY A 261 41.04 20.12 16.43
N VAL A 262 39.80 19.94 16.85
CA VAL A 262 38.78 21.00 16.78
C VAL A 262 38.41 21.40 18.20
N ASN A 263 38.29 22.69 18.50
CA ASN A 263 37.72 23.16 19.76
C ASN A 263 36.44 23.94 19.56
N LEU A 264 35.58 23.89 20.58
CA LEU A 264 34.36 24.68 20.62
C LEU A 264 34.54 25.85 21.59
N LYS A 265 34.52 27.07 21.05
CA LYS A 265 34.53 28.31 21.85
C LYS A 265 33.14 28.82 22.21
N THR A 266 32.12 27.99 22.03
CA THR A 266 30.71 28.30 22.28
C THR A 266 30.10 27.29 23.24
N SER A 267 29.17 27.73 24.07
CA SER A 267 28.32 26.87 24.89
C SER A 267 26.99 26.51 24.19
N ASN A 268 26.70 27.12 23.04
CA ASN A 268 25.51 26.83 22.24
C ASN A 268 25.76 25.65 21.29
N TYR A 269 24.77 24.77 21.19
CA TYR A 269 24.78 23.68 20.21
C TYR A 269 24.80 24.21 18.78
N ILE A 270 25.56 23.54 17.92
CA ILE A 270 25.69 23.88 16.51
C ILE A 270 24.51 23.33 15.72
N ASP A 271 23.94 24.14 14.85
CA ASP A 271 22.92 23.74 13.88
C ASP A 271 23.54 23.80 12.48
N LEU A 272 23.66 22.65 11.82
CA LEU A 272 24.19 22.55 10.46
C LEU A 272 23.08 22.36 9.41
N SER A 273 21.80 22.43 9.80
CA SER A 273 20.67 22.20 8.87
C SER A 273 20.66 23.14 7.65
N ASN A 274 21.35 24.28 7.73
CA ASN A 274 21.54 25.24 6.66
C ASN A 274 22.57 24.80 5.58
N ILE A 275 23.13 23.59 5.68
CA ILE A 275 24.06 22.99 4.71
C ILE A 275 23.36 21.81 4.00
N PRO A 276 22.34 22.06 3.16
CA PRO A 276 21.39 21.04 2.71
C PRO A 276 21.96 20.02 1.70
N PHE A 277 23.21 20.18 1.25
CA PHE A 277 23.86 19.25 0.33
C PHE A 277 25.00 18.47 1.00
N LEU A 278 25.24 18.66 2.30
CA LEU A 278 26.33 18.00 3.02
C LEU A 278 26.09 16.49 2.99
N ASN A 279 27.01 15.75 2.39
CA ASN A 279 26.96 14.30 2.25
C ASN A 279 27.99 13.61 3.15
N THR A 280 29.19 14.18 3.21
CA THR A 280 30.34 13.66 3.96
C THR A 280 30.78 14.67 5.01
N PHE A 281 30.83 14.26 6.27
CA PHE A 281 31.26 15.12 7.38
C PHE A 281 32.24 14.40 8.31
N TYR A 282 33.51 14.81 8.29
CA TYR A 282 34.57 14.20 9.08
C TYR A 282 35.19 15.18 10.07
N ILE A 283 35.38 14.73 11.31
CA ILE A 283 36.20 15.34 12.35
C ILE A 283 37.12 14.26 12.89
N LEU A 284 38.24 14.09 12.22
CA LEU A 284 39.32 13.19 12.60
C LEU A 284 40.19 13.90 13.64
N GLU A 285 40.60 13.19 14.68
CA GLU A 285 41.40 13.75 15.78
C GLU A 285 40.70 14.94 16.46
N ALA A 286 39.42 14.78 16.82
CA ALA A 286 38.57 15.85 17.36
C ALA A 286 39.18 16.57 18.57
N GLY A 287 39.96 15.88 19.40
CA GLY A 287 40.62 16.45 20.57
C GLY A 287 39.73 16.57 21.81
N PRO A 288 40.30 16.98 22.96
CA PRO A 288 39.59 17.03 24.24
C PRO A 288 38.51 18.11 24.34
N ASN A 289 38.58 19.17 23.53
CA ASN A 289 37.76 20.37 23.68
C ASN A 289 36.59 20.45 22.67
N PHE A 290 36.33 19.40 21.90
CA PHE A 290 35.20 19.32 20.98
C PHE A 290 33.94 18.74 21.64
N ASN A 291 33.40 19.41 22.64
CA ASN A 291 32.15 19.02 23.31
C ASN A 291 31.45 20.22 23.97
N ILE A 292 30.17 20.06 24.33
CA ILE A 292 29.45 20.99 25.21
C ILE A 292 29.17 20.29 26.53
N ASN A 293 29.95 20.59 27.57
CA ASN A 293 29.86 19.96 28.90
C ASN A 293 29.89 18.41 28.81
N GLY A 294 30.76 17.86 27.96
CA GLY A 294 30.89 16.42 27.70
C GLY A 294 29.86 15.83 26.72
N ASN A 295 28.95 16.64 26.17
CA ASN A 295 27.93 16.19 25.22
C ASN A 295 28.32 16.42 23.76
N PHE A 296 27.70 15.63 22.88
CA PHE A 296 27.77 15.80 21.44
C PHE A 296 27.30 17.20 21.03
N PRO A 297 28.10 17.99 20.30
CA PRO A 297 27.90 19.44 20.22
C PRO A 297 26.90 19.91 19.15
N PHE A 298 26.27 19.00 18.40
CA PHE A 298 25.31 19.35 17.35
C PHE A 298 23.88 19.15 17.82
N LYS A 299 23.02 20.15 17.56
CA LYS A 299 21.56 20.04 17.76
C LYS A 299 20.87 19.41 16.55
N ALA A 300 21.36 19.69 15.35
CA ALA A 300 20.79 19.18 14.10
C ALA A 300 21.88 18.99 13.03
N LEU A 301 21.75 17.89 12.28
CA LEU A 301 22.52 17.60 11.08
C LEU A 301 21.59 17.66 9.85
N PRO A 302 22.07 18.05 8.66
CA PRO A 302 21.32 17.92 7.43
C PRO A 302 20.88 16.49 7.18
N THR A 303 19.66 16.30 6.67
CA THR A 303 19.15 14.97 6.31
C THR A 303 19.91 14.32 5.14
N THR A 304 20.80 15.06 4.47
CA THR A 304 21.63 14.57 3.36
C THR A 304 22.95 13.95 3.79
N VAL A 305 23.35 14.09 5.06
CA VAL A 305 24.60 13.52 5.57
C VAL A 305 24.48 12.00 5.58
N THR A 306 25.19 11.33 4.68
CA THR A 306 25.21 9.87 4.60
C THR A 306 26.41 9.26 5.30
N ASP A 307 27.49 10.02 5.43
CA ASP A 307 28.77 9.57 5.98
C ASP A 307 29.29 10.57 7.02
N LEU A 308 29.34 10.14 8.29
CA LEU A 308 29.78 10.92 9.45
C LEU A 308 30.90 10.18 10.18
N GLU A 309 32.05 10.81 10.36
CA GLU A 309 33.14 10.28 11.18
C GLU A 309 33.61 11.32 12.20
N ILE A 310 33.59 10.95 13.47
CA ILE A 310 34.18 11.71 14.56
C ILE A 310 35.01 10.76 15.41
N ASN A 311 36.31 11.00 15.49
CA ASN A 311 37.20 10.12 16.24
C ASN A 311 38.19 10.87 17.13
N ASN A 312 38.79 10.14 18.08
CA ASN A 312 39.91 10.61 18.90
C ASN A 312 39.60 11.94 19.62
N GLY A 313 38.60 11.92 20.49
CA GLY A 313 38.08 13.10 21.17
C GLY A 313 37.61 12.82 22.60
N ASN A 314 36.88 13.77 23.17
CA ASN A 314 36.31 13.67 24.52
C ASN A 314 34.84 14.09 24.53
N ILE A 315 33.96 13.13 24.25
CA ILE A 315 32.50 13.24 24.29
C ILE A 315 31.99 12.09 25.18
N PRO A 316 32.16 12.18 26.52
CA PRO A 316 31.88 11.07 27.44
C PRO A 316 30.40 10.71 27.54
N ASN A 317 29.50 11.67 27.26
CA ASN A 317 28.06 11.43 27.29
C ASN A 317 27.58 10.90 25.94
N PHE A 318 26.91 9.75 25.96
CA PHE A 318 26.38 9.10 24.77
C PHE A 318 25.31 9.99 24.09
N PRO A 319 25.41 10.27 22.77
CA PRO A 319 24.45 11.12 22.06
C PRO A 319 23.07 10.46 21.94
N ASP A 320 22.02 11.28 21.82
CA ASP A 320 20.74 10.79 21.29
C ASP A 320 20.95 10.35 19.84
N LEU A 321 20.85 9.04 19.59
CA LEU A 321 21.10 8.44 18.29
C LEU A 321 20.12 8.92 17.20
N ASN A 322 18.94 9.46 17.55
CA ASN A 322 17.97 9.93 16.55
C ASN A 322 18.55 11.00 15.61
N ILE A 323 19.56 11.76 16.04
CA ILE A 323 20.25 12.74 15.19
C ILE A 323 20.94 12.10 13.97
N PHE A 324 21.24 10.80 14.02
CA PHE A 324 21.90 10.05 12.95
C PHE A 324 20.94 9.23 12.08
N ASN A 325 19.62 9.33 12.28
CA ASN A 325 18.65 8.45 11.61
C ASN A 325 18.59 8.65 10.08
N SER A 326 19.14 9.73 9.53
CA SER A 326 19.31 9.95 8.08
C SER A 326 20.70 9.57 7.56
N THR A 327 21.63 9.19 8.45
CA THR A 327 23.03 8.93 8.13
C THR A 327 23.27 7.44 8.00
N SER A 328 23.86 7.03 6.87
CA SER A 328 24.04 5.61 6.53
C SER A 328 25.26 4.99 7.21
N TYR A 329 26.32 5.77 7.42
CA TYR A 329 27.56 5.34 8.04
C TYR A 329 27.95 6.37 9.12
N VAL A 330 28.13 5.87 10.35
CA VAL A 330 28.46 6.68 11.52
C VAL A 330 29.68 6.08 12.22
N MET A 331 30.74 6.85 12.41
CA MET A 331 31.87 6.48 13.25
C MET A 331 32.01 7.45 14.42
N LEU A 332 31.96 6.92 15.64
CA LEU A 332 32.14 7.62 16.92
C LEU A 332 33.21 6.86 17.72
N GLN A 333 34.44 6.87 17.23
CA GLN A 333 35.53 6.02 17.72
C GLN A 333 36.45 6.77 18.69
N ASN A 334 36.85 6.13 19.80
CA ASN A 334 37.78 6.71 20.78
C ASN A 334 37.38 8.12 21.26
N LEU A 335 36.13 8.28 21.67
CA LEU A 335 35.56 9.53 22.19
C LEU A 335 35.38 9.54 23.72
N LYS A 336 35.90 8.51 24.41
CA LYS A 336 35.72 8.31 25.86
C LYS A 336 34.26 8.17 26.30
N MET A 337 33.36 7.78 25.38
CA MET A 337 31.94 7.58 25.68
C MET A 337 31.74 6.54 26.79
N THR A 338 30.87 6.84 27.75
CA THR A 338 30.54 6.00 28.91
C THR A 338 29.04 5.73 28.98
N GLY A 339 28.63 4.84 29.89
CA GLY A 339 27.23 4.43 30.08
C GLY A 339 26.85 3.21 29.25
N SER A 340 25.59 2.78 29.38
CA SER A 340 25.05 1.63 28.67
C SER A 340 24.55 1.98 27.27
N LEU A 341 24.66 1.03 26.33
CA LEU A 341 24.01 1.17 25.04
C LEU A 341 22.49 1.30 25.22
N PRO A 342 21.84 2.30 24.62
CA PRO A 342 20.38 2.38 24.58
C PRO A 342 19.83 1.33 23.59
N VAL A 343 18.51 1.11 23.64
CA VAL A 343 17.79 0.41 22.57
C VAL A 343 18.01 1.17 21.27
N ASN A 344 18.45 0.49 20.21
CA ASN A 344 18.79 1.13 18.94
C ASN A 344 17.56 1.76 18.26
N PRO A 345 17.45 3.10 18.15
CA PRO A 345 16.32 3.74 17.48
C PRO A 345 16.52 3.87 15.96
N LEU A 346 17.73 3.63 15.44
CA LEU A 346 18.12 3.91 14.06
C LEU A 346 17.41 2.97 13.07
N LYS A 347 16.80 3.56 12.03
CA LYS A 347 16.08 2.82 10.97
C LYS A 347 16.73 2.92 9.58
N ASN A 348 17.47 3.99 9.29
CA ASN A 348 18.14 4.16 7.99
C ASN A 348 19.67 4.17 8.06
N THR A 349 20.24 3.89 9.24
CA THR A 349 21.69 3.74 9.42
C THR A 349 22.10 2.29 9.17
N ASN A 350 23.08 2.10 8.30
CA ASN A 350 23.56 0.78 7.90
C ASN A 350 24.77 0.33 8.73
N THR A 351 25.64 1.28 9.10
CA THR A 351 26.88 1.00 9.81
C THR A 351 27.08 1.99 10.94
N ILE A 352 27.45 1.48 12.12
CA ILE A 352 27.89 2.29 13.23
C ILE A 352 29.12 1.70 13.91
N ASN A 353 30.14 2.53 14.08
CA ASN A 353 31.38 2.17 14.76
C ASN A 353 31.53 2.98 16.04
N LEU A 354 31.43 2.28 17.18
CA LEU A 354 31.58 2.81 18.54
C LEU A 354 32.83 2.24 19.24
N SER A 355 33.80 1.76 18.47
CA SER A 355 34.99 1.10 19.01
C SER A 355 35.88 2.04 19.84
N GLN A 356 36.70 1.44 20.71
CA GLN A 356 37.71 2.15 21.52
C GLN A 356 37.12 3.19 22.50
N ASN A 357 35.89 2.98 22.97
CA ASN A 357 35.25 3.82 23.99
C ASN A 357 35.29 3.13 25.38
N LEU A 358 34.53 3.67 26.33
CA LEU A 358 34.38 3.16 27.70
C LEU A 358 32.93 2.75 27.99
N ILE A 359 32.19 2.34 26.95
CA ILE A 359 30.78 1.94 27.04
C ILE A 359 30.69 0.66 27.86
N ASN A 360 29.75 0.60 28.81
CA ASN A 360 29.55 -0.52 29.73
C ASN A 360 28.12 -1.08 29.62
N GLY A 361 27.75 -2.02 30.48
CA GLY A 361 26.43 -2.68 30.42
C GLY A 361 26.34 -3.75 29.34
N THR A 362 25.13 -4.04 28.88
CA THR A 362 24.83 -5.15 27.94
C THR A 362 24.39 -4.63 26.57
N ILE A 363 24.32 -5.54 25.59
CA ILE A 363 23.77 -5.30 24.25
C ILE A 363 22.55 -6.19 24.05
N ASP A 364 21.47 -5.61 23.52
CA ASP A 364 20.23 -6.32 23.18
C ASP A 364 20.06 -6.50 21.65
N ASP A 365 19.04 -7.27 21.27
CA ASP A 365 18.77 -7.65 19.87
C ASP A 365 18.40 -6.47 18.95
N SER A 366 18.05 -5.29 19.49
CA SER A 366 17.78 -4.10 18.66
C SER A 366 18.98 -3.68 17.82
N TRP A 367 20.20 -4.08 18.22
CA TRP A 367 21.44 -3.83 17.48
C TRP A 367 21.74 -4.84 16.38
N CYS A 368 20.86 -5.83 16.15
CA CYS A 368 20.99 -6.79 15.05
C CYS A 368 20.68 -6.21 13.67
N ASN A 369 20.08 -5.02 13.60
CA ASN A 369 19.67 -4.38 12.34
C ASN A 369 20.75 -3.49 11.70
N ILE A 370 21.97 -3.47 12.24
CA ILE A 370 23.02 -2.55 11.82
C ILE A 370 24.39 -3.26 11.83
N PHE A 371 25.30 -2.85 10.94
CA PHE A 371 26.70 -3.25 11.00
C PHE A 371 27.37 -2.56 12.20
N LEU A 372 27.28 -3.19 13.37
CA LEU A 372 27.84 -2.68 14.61
C LEU A 372 29.30 -3.09 14.79
N THR A 373 30.15 -2.12 15.11
CA THR A 373 31.54 -2.33 15.57
C THR A 373 31.71 -1.70 16.94
N ILE A 374 32.01 -2.51 17.96
CA ILE A 374 32.07 -2.11 19.39
C ILE A 374 33.31 -2.65 20.11
N ASN A 375 34.34 -3.04 19.37
CA ASN A 375 35.55 -3.61 19.95
C ASN A 375 36.28 -2.61 20.86
N ASN A 376 36.98 -3.13 21.87
CA ASN A 376 37.70 -2.37 22.88
C ASN A 376 36.79 -1.40 23.65
N ASN A 377 35.80 -1.96 24.35
CA ASN A 377 34.89 -1.27 25.27
C ASN A 377 34.85 -2.05 26.61
N GLN A 378 33.87 -1.77 27.48
CA GLN A 378 33.68 -2.44 28.77
C GLN A 378 32.36 -3.22 28.84
N LEU A 379 31.81 -3.64 27.69
CA LEU A 379 30.52 -4.32 27.61
C LEU A 379 30.60 -5.74 28.20
N THR A 380 29.49 -6.19 28.79
CA THR A 380 29.31 -7.50 29.43
C THR A 380 28.03 -8.19 28.94
N GLY A 381 27.69 -9.35 29.50
CA GLY A 381 26.51 -10.12 29.10
C GLY A 381 26.74 -10.95 27.84
N SER A 382 25.67 -11.24 27.11
CA SER A 382 25.70 -12.11 25.92
C SER A 382 25.60 -11.29 24.63
N ILE A 383 26.43 -11.63 23.63
CA ILE A 383 26.31 -11.14 22.25
C ILE A 383 25.03 -11.73 21.63
N PRO A 384 24.15 -10.92 21.01
CA PRO A 384 22.97 -11.36 20.27
C PRO A 384 23.26 -12.44 19.23
N ASP A 385 22.34 -13.38 19.06
CA ASP A 385 22.51 -14.55 18.17
C ASP A 385 22.81 -14.15 16.72
N CYS A 386 22.28 -13.01 16.25
CA CYS A 386 22.54 -12.46 14.91
C CYS A 386 24.03 -12.23 14.62
N ASN A 387 24.87 -12.03 15.65
CA ASN A 387 26.32 -11.90 15.55
C ASN A 387 27.05 -13.09 16.17
N TYR A 388 26.57 -13.61 17.31
CA TYR A 388 27.19 -14.75 18.01
C TYR A 388 27.32 -15.98 17.10
N CYS A 389 26.30 -16.29 16.30
CA CYS A 389 26.31 -17.44 15.38
C CYS A 389 27.42 -17.37 14.31
N TYR A 390 28.01 -16.19 14.08
CA TYR A 390 29.00 -15.95 13.03
C TYR A 390 30.39 -15.60 13.57
N LEU A 391 30.67 -15.76 14.87
CA LEU A 391 31.97 -15.43 15.46
C LEU A 391 33.16 -16.27 14.94
N LYS A 392 32.89 -17.39 14.24
CA LYS A 392 33.93 -18.14 13.51
C LYS A 392 34.48 -17.40 12.30
N ASP A 393 33.78 -16.38 11.82
CA ASP A 393 34.28 -15.46 10.80
C ASP A 393 35.11 -14.36 11.46
N SER A 394 36.33 -14.14 10.96
CA SER A 394 37.23 -13.14 11.52
C SER A 394 36.73 -11.72 11.43
N SER A 395 35.99 -11.39 10.37
CA SER A 395 35.41 -10.06 10.20
C SER A 395 34.26 -9.79 11.17
N VAL A 396 33.62 -10.83 11.71
CA VAL A 396 32.56 -10.69 12.71
C VAL A 396 33.18 -10.57 14.10
N TYR A 397 34.04 -11.51 14.52
CA TYR A 397 34.51 -11.50 15.91
C TYR A 397 35.37 -10.27 16.23
N LEU A 398 36.16 -9.76 15.28
CA LEU A 398 37.03 -8.60 15.51
C LEU A 398 36.22 -7.35 15.90
N ARG A 399 34.94 -7.27 15.53
CA ARG A 399 34.02 -6.17 15.89
C ARG A 399 33.58 -6.18 17.35
N PHE A 400 33.73 -7.31 18.06
CA PHE A 400 33.31 -7.48 19.45
C PHE A 400 34.50 -7.68 20.41
N ALA A 401 35.70 -7.92 19.88
CA ALA A 401 36.92 -8.18 20.63
C ALA A 401 37.24 -7.08 21.67
N GLY A 402 37.93 -7.43 22.75
CA GLY A 402 38.33 -6.46 23.79
C GLY A 402 37.18 -5.99 24.69
N ASN A 403 36.08 -6.76 24.76
CA ASN A 403 34.99 -6.61 25.74
C ASN A 403 34.95 -7.83 26.68
N ASN A 404 34.03 -7.83 27.65
CA ASN A 404 33.86 -8.86 28.68
C ASN A 404 32.57 -9.69 28.48
N PHE A 405 32.22 -10.02 27.25
CA PHE A 405 31.04 -10.85 26.95
C PHE A 405 31.23 -12.31 27.40
N ASN A 406 30.19 -12.91 27.98
CA ASN A 406 30.22 -14.29 28.51
C ASN A 406 30.26 -15.37 27.40
N ASN A 407 29.76 -15.06 26.20
CA ASN A 407 29.63 -15.98 25.07
C ASN A 407 30.55 -15.62 23.90
N TYR A 408 31.55 -14.76 24.11
CA TYR A 408 32.54 -14.43 23.08
C TYR A 408 33.52 -15.59 22.87
N LEU A 409 33.19 -16.46 21.91
CA LEU A 409 33.92 -17.70 21.61
C LEU A 409 34.19 -17.84 20.10
N PRO A 410 35.15 -17.09 19.53
CA PRO A 410 35.35 -17.03 18.07
C PRO A 410 35.63 -18.39 17.42
N GLY A 411 36.33 -19.31 18.08
CA GLY A 411 36.63 -20.62 17.49
C GLY A 411 35.50 -21.66 17.60
N THR A 412 34.57 -21.49 18.54
CA THR A 412 33.68 -22.58 18.98
C THR A 412 32.20 -22.21 19.00
N ALA A 413 31.82 -20.99 18.61
CA ALA A 413 30.42 -20.60 18.50
C ALA A 413 29.62 -21.60 17.64
N THR A 414 28.50 -22.07 18.18
CA THR A 414 27.57 -23.00 17.54
C THR A 414 26.15 -22.44 17.59
N CYS A 415 25.41 -22.62 16.50
CA CYS A 415 23.98 -22.40 16.41
C CYS A 415 23.37 -23.47 15.50
N ASP A 416 22.08 -23.70 15.66
CA ASP A 416 21.29 -24.67 14.91
C ASP A 416 19.99 -24.03 14.39
N HIS A 417 19.04 -24.84 13.94
CA HIS A 417 17.72 -24.40 13.46
C HIS A 417 16.87 -23.72 14.53
N SER A 418 17.22 -23.80 15.82
CA SER A 418 16.51 -23.06 16.87
C SER A 418 16.81 -21.56 16.87
N LYS A 419 17.99 -21.19 16.36
CA LYS A 419 18.50 -19.81 16.37
C LYS A 419 18.46 -19.16 15.01
N ILE A 420 18.65 -19.93 13.94
CA ILE A 420 18.63 -19.43 12.56
C ILE A 420 17.36 -19.92 11.90
N ILE A 421 16.59 -18.99 11.34
CA ILE A 421 15.39 -19.29 10.55
C ILE A 421 15.57 -18.61 9.21
N ALA A 422 15.42 -19.35 8.12
CA ALA A 422 15.59 -18.84 6.76
C ALA A 422 14.39 -19.23 5.90
N SER A 423 13.96 -18.30 5.04
CA SER A 423 12.89 -18.51 4.06
C SER A 423 13.14 -17.66 2.82
N PHE A 424 12.51 -18.00 1.71
CA PHE A 424 12.60 -17.25 0.45
C PHE A 424 11.24 -16.74 0.03
N ASP A 425 11.14 -15.43 -0.20
CA ASP A 425 10.01 -14.81 -0.89
C ASP A 425 10.42 -14.38 -2.31
N LYS A 426 9.46 -14.25 -3.23
CA LYS A 426 9.70 -13.75 -4.59
C LYS A 426 8.90 -12.49 -4.82
N ASN A 427 9.59 -11.37 -5.02
CA ASN A 427 8.97 -10.08 -5.34
C ASN A 427 9.45 -9.56 -6.70
N SER A 428 9.07 -8.33 -7.05
CA SER A 428 9.44 -7.71 -8.33
C SER A 428 10.94 -7.51 -8.54
N LYS A 429 11.75 -7.54 -7.46
CA LYS A 429 13.22 -7.40 -7.51
C LYS A 429 13.94 -8.74 -7.65
N GLY A 430 13.22 -9.86 -7.50
CA GLY A 430 13.79 -11.21 -7.57
C GLY A 430 13.51 -12.02 -6.31
N LEU A 431 14.38 -13.00 -6.06
CA LEU A 431 14.30 -13.90 -4.90
C LEU A 431 14.92 -13.21 -3.68
N ILE A 432 14.20 -13.15 -2.57
CA ILE A 432 14.59 -12.49 -1.32
C ILE A 432 14.73 -13.53 -0.21
N LEU A 433 15.94 -13.68 0.33
CA LEU A 433 16.20 -14.50 1.51
C LEU A 433 15.94 -13.65 2.76
N HIS A 434 15.00 -14.07 3.60
CA HIS A 434 14.61 -13.40 4.84
C HIS A 434 14.48 -14.40 5.99
N GLY A 435 14.37 -13.88 7.20
CA GLY A 435 14.23 -14.68 8.42
C GLY A 435 15.00 -14.11 9.61
N LYS A 436 15.46 -14.98 10.51
CA LYS A 436 16.09 -14.62 11.78
C LYS A 436 17.56 -15.04 11.79
N ASN A 437 18.43 -14.14 12.26
CA ASN A 437 19.85 -14.38 12.47
C ASN A 437 20.59 -14.92 11.24
N LEU A 438 20.32 -14.38 10.03
CA LEU A 438 20.94 -14.81 8.77
C LEU A 438 22.41 -14.38 8.61
N GLY A 439 22.91 -13.53 9.51
CA GLY A 439 24.20 -12.86 9.40
C GLY A 439 24.20 -11.80 8.29
N THR A 440 25.29 -11.04 8.18
CA THR A 440 25.37 -9.87 7.28
C THR A 440 26.43 -10.00 6.17
N LEU A 441 27.09 -11.16 6.07
CA LEU A 441 28.19 -11.40 5.14
C LEU A 441 27.80 -12.44 4.07
N PRO A 442 27.64 -12.03 2.80
CA PRO A 442 27.31 -12.95 1.71
C PRO A 442 28.31 -14.10 1.55
N THR A 443 29.56 -13.92 1.97
CA THR A 443 30.60 -14.95 1.93
C THR A 443 30.28 -16.18 2.79
N ASN A 444 29.47 -16.00 3.84
CA ASN A 444 29.03 -17.05 4.76
C ASN A 444 27.84 -17.85 4.25
N ILE A 445 27.30 -17.51 3.08
CA ILE A 445 26.19 -18.21 2.46
C ILE A 445 26.71 -18.95 1.22
N LYS A 446 26.28 -20.21 1.07
CA LYS A 446 26.44 -21.03 -0.12
C LYS A 446 25.08 -21.61 -0.50
N SER A 447 24.87 -21.89 -1.78
CA SER A 447 23.63 -22.49 -2.23
C SER A 447 23.80 -23.44 -3.41
N LYS A 448 22.83 -24.34 -3.56
CA LYS A 448 22.61 -25.18 -4.75
C LYS A 448 21.15 -25.02 -5.25
N PRO A 449 20.92 -24.59 -6.51
CA PRO A 449 21.94 -24.11 -7.45
C PRO A 449 22.65 -22.86 -6.92
N SER A 450 23.82 -22.54 -7.50
CA SER A 450 24.60 -21.39 -7.04
C SER A 450 23.84 -20.09 -7.25
N CYS A 451 23.72 -19.31 -6.17
CA CYS A 451 23.15 -17.98 -6.18
C CYS A 451 24.17 -16.97 -5.65
N THR A 452 24.13 -15.77 -6.18
CA THR A 452 24.87 -14.62 -5.67
C THR A 452 23.97 -13.86 -4.70
N PHE A 453 24.42 -13.68 -3.46
CA PHE A 453 23.67 -12.99 -2.42
C PHE A 453 24.20 -11.57 -2.23
N THR A 454 23.30 -10.60 -2.12
CA THR A 454 23.61 -9.22 -1.79
C THR A 454 22.76 -8.80 -0.60
N TYR A 455 23.40 -8.39 0.49
CA TYR A 455 22.71 -7.99 1.72
C TYR A 455 22.11 -6.60 1.58
N ASP A 456 20.86 -6.45 2.01
CA ASP A 456 20.13 -5.18 2.06
C ASP A 456 19.95 -4.76 3.52
N TRP A 457 20.73 -3.76 3.94
CA TRP A 457 20.71 -3.19 5.29
C TRP A 457 19.36 -2.60 5.69
N LYS A 458 18.52 -2.21 4.73
CA LYS A 458 17.22 -1.61 5.02
C LYS A 458 16.17 -2.66 5.38
N THR A 459 16.23 -3.82 4.73
CA THR A 459 15.26 -4.90 4.91
C THR A 459 15.79 -6.04 5.78
N LEU A 460 17.10 -6.04 6.07
CA LEU A 460 17.84 -7.10 6.75
C LEU A 460 17.79 -8.45 6.03
N ASN A 461 17.51 -8.41 4.73
CA ASN A 461 17.34 -9.55 3.86
C ASN A 461 18.47 -9.60 2.82
N TYR A 462 18.59 -10.73 2.13
CA TYR A 462 19.45 -10.81 0.94
C TYR A 462 18.62 -10.84 -0.33
N THR A 463 19.02 -10.07 -1.34
CA THR A 463 18.59 -10.36 -2.71
C THR A 463 19.47 -11.49 -3.25
N ALA A 464 18.85 -12.52 -3.81
CA ALA A 464 19.50 -13.68 -4.38
C ALA A 464 19.32 -13.73 -5.90
N SER A 465 20.44 -13.73 -6.63
CA SER A 465 20.48 -13.92 -8.08
C SER A 465 21.03 -15.32 -8.38
N CYS A 466 20.16 -16.25 -8.75
CA CYS A 466 20.52 -17.62 -9.08
C CYS A 466 20.78 -17.78 -10.59
N ASN A 467 21.62 -18.74 -10.99
CA ASN A 467 21.91 -19.00 -12.41
C ASN A 467 20.66 -19.43 -13.21
N ASP A 468 19.67 -20.01 -12.52
CA ASP A 468 18.37 -20.44 -13.05
C ASP A 468 17.23 -19.86 -12.20
N ASP A 469 15.95 -20.11 -12.54
CA ASP A 469 14.78 -19.84 -11.69
C ASP A 469 14.34 -21.14 -10.96
N PRO A 470 15.05 -21.55 -9.88
CA PRO A 470 14.82 -22.83 -9.23
C PRO A 470 13.50 -22.87 -8.47
N ASP A 471 12.90 -24.05 -8.35
CA ASP A 471 11.70 -24.27 -7.51
C ASP A 471 12.04 -24.33 -6.01
N LYS A 472 13.27 -24.76 -5.70
CA LYS A 472 13.83 -24.84 -4.35
C LYS A 472 15.31 -24.53 -4.34
N VAL A 473 15.83 -24.07 -3.21
CA VAL A 473 17.26 -23.80 -3.00
C VAL A 473 17.75 -24.53 -1.76
N GLU A 474 18.80 -25.33 -1.90
CA GLU A 474 19.55 -25.88 -0.78
C GLU A 474 20.54 -24.81 -0.31
N LEU A 475 20.31 -24.23 0.86
CA LEU A 475 21.09 -23.14 1.45
C LEU A 475 22.02 -23.68 2.55
N TYR A 476 23.24 -23.17 2.60
CA TYR A 476 24.24 -23.54 3.61
C TYR A 476 24.90 -22.31 4.21
N PHE A 477 24.72 -22.11 5.52
CA PHE A 477 25.46 -21.14 6.31
C PHE A 477 26.77 -21.76 6.79
N VAL A 478 27.89 -21.32 6.21
CA VAL A 478 29.22 -21.95 6.37
C VAL A 478 29.69 -21.91 7.83
N PRO A 479 29.82 -20.74 8.47
CA PRO A 479 29.52 -20.59 9.89
C PRO A 479 28.03 -20.26 10.07
N PRO A 480 27.28 -20.93 10.96
CA PRO A 480 27.73 -21.89 11.97
C PRO A 480 27.72 -23.38 11.56
N ASN A 481 27.60 -23.71 10.27
CA ASN A 481 27.40 -25.06 9.70
C ASN A 481 25.94 -25.53 9.81
N VAL A 482 25.01 -24.72 9.27
CA VAL A 482 23.57 -24.98 9.29
C VAL A 482 23.01 -24.98 7.86
N ASN A 483 22.18 -25.97 7.54
CA ASN A 483 21.66 -26.21 6.19
C ASN A 483 20.14 -26.04 6.15
N PHE A 484 19.60 -25.50 5.06
CA PHE A 484 18.16 -25.42 4.81
C PHE A 484 17.83 -25.91 3.39
N THR A 485 16.65 -26.49 3.21
CA THR A 485 16.02 -26.63 1.89
C THR A 485 14.89 -25.63 1.85
N LEU A 486 14.87 -24.67 0.93
CA LEU A 486 13.91 -23.57 0.94
C LEU A 486 13.07 -23.55 -0.34
N SER A 487 11.76 -23.35 -0.22
CA SER A 487 10.86 -23.10 -1.34
C SER A 487 11.07 -21.70 -1.89
N THR A 488 11.10 -21.52 -3.21
CA THR A 488 11.22 -20.18 -3.84
C THR A 488 9.87 -19.50 -4.09
N GLY A 489 8.77 -20.11 -3.62
CA GLY A 489 7.40 -19.67 -3.93
C GLY A 489 6.96 -19.96 -5.37
N LYS A 490 7.81 -20.62 -6.19
CA LYS A 490 7.47 -20.96 -7.58
C LYS A 490 6.42 -22.06 -7.69
N LEU A 491 6.48 -23.08 -6.84
CA LEU A 491 5.50 -24.16 -6.77
C LEU A 491 4.57 -23.99 -5.57
N ALA A 492 3.34 -24.51 -5.68
CA ALA A 492 2.44 -24.66 -4.55
C ALA A 492 2.98 -25.74 -3.58
N PRO A 493 2.66 -25.67 -2.27
CA PRO A 493 3.02 -26.74 -1.35
C PRO A 493 2.43 -28.08 -1.80
N ILE A 494 3.23 -29.15 -1.75
CA ILE A 494 2.79 -30.50 -2.08
C ILE A 494 2.56 -31.22 -0.76
N ILE A 495 1.30 -31.51 -0.45
CA ILE A 495 0.92 -32.17 0.80
C ILE A 495 0.83 -33.67 0.56
N THR A 496 1.67 -34.45 1.25
CA THR A 496 1.71 -35.91 1.11
C THR A 496 0.81 -36.59 2.12
N SER A 497 0.73 -36.07 3.34
CA SER A 497 -0.10 -36.61 4.40
C SER A 497 -0.49 -35.51 5.40
N MET A 498 -1.60 -35.73 6.11
CA MET A 498 -1.96 -34.96 7.29
C MET A 498 -2.60 -35.91 8.29
N VAL A 499 -1.94 -36.09 9.44
CA VAL A 499 -2.36 -37.02 10.49
C VAL A 499 -2.95 -36.23 11.65
N GLN A 500 -4.18 -36.58 12.02
CA GLN A 500 -4.87 -36.05 13.20
C GLN A 500 -4.51 -36.88 14.44
N ASP A 501 -4.02 -36.23 15.48
CA ASP A 501 -3.93 -36.73 16.85
C ASP A 501 -4.71 -35.78 17.76
N ASN A 502 -5.90 -36.22 18.19
CA ASN A 502 -6.85 -35.38 18.91
C ASN A 502 -7.14 -34.05 18.16
N ASP A 503 -6.76 -32.92 18.75
CA ASP A 503 -6.89 -31.54 18.23
C ASP A 503 -5.65 -31.05 17.47
N THR A 504 -4.57 -31.83 17.43
CA THR A 504 -3.32 -31.49 16.76
C THR A 504 -3.19 -32.26 15.44
N PHE A 505 -2.64 -31.59 14.43
CA PHE A 505 -2.40 -32.15 13.11
C PHE A 505 -0.94 -32.01 12.73
N THR A 506 -0.37 -33.10 12.23
CA THR A 506 0.96 -33.10 11.60
C THR A 506 0.79 -33.20 10.10
N ILE A 507 1.25 -32.19 9.37
CA ILE A 507 1.23 -32.10 7.91
C ILE A 507 2.62 -32.47 7.42
N GLU A 508 2.70 -33.46 6.53
CA GLU A 508 3.93 -33.80 5.83
C GLU A 508 3.80 -33.44 4.35
N GLY A 509 4.91 -33.03 3.74
CA GLY A 509 4.91 -32.62 2.36
C GLY A 509 6.24 -32.07 1.88
N SER A 510 6.18 -31.16 0.93
CA SER A 510 7.31 -30.38 0.44
C SER A 510 6.86 -28.99 0.01
N TYR A 511 7.82 -28.06 -0.11
CA TYR A 511 7.57 -26.65 -0.42
C TYR A 511 6.79 -25.89 0.68
N LEU A 512 6.88 -26.36 1.92
CA LEU A 512 6.45 -25.62 3.12
C LEU A 512 7.53 -24.60 3.55
N SER A 513 7.29 -23.88 4.65
CA SER A 513 8.18 -22.84 5.18
C SER A 513 8.69 -23.17 6.59
N TYR A 514 9.88 -22.67 6.91
CA TYR A 514 10.41 -22.65 8.29
C TYR A 514 9.82 -21.52 9.14
N ILE A 515 9.07 -20.59 8.55
CA ILE A 515 8.37 -19.51 9.26
C ILE A 515 6.89 -19.90 9.36
N GLY A 516 6.43 -20.26 10.57
CA GLY A 516 5.07 -20.75 10.77
C GLY A 516 3.97 -19.78 10.33
N SER A 517 4.16 -18.46 10.49
CA SER A 517 3.21 -17.45 10.02
C SER A 517 3.02 -17.38 8.50
N GLU A 518 3.93 -17.98 7.73
CA GLU A 518 3.81 -18.09 6.26
C GLU A 518 2.97 -19.29 5.83
N VAL A 519 2.74 -20.23 6.74
CA VAL A 519 1.93 -21.42 6.51
C VAL A 519 0.52 -21.16 7.06
N LYS A 520 -0.49 -21.22 6.19
CA LYS A 520 -1.89 -21.06 6.59
C LYS A 520 -2.64 -22.34 6.29
N VAL A 521 -3.35 -22.88 7.28
CA VAL A 521 -4.07 -24.16 7.17
C VAL A 521 -5.53 -23.96 7.51
N THR A 522 -6.40 -24.37 6.59
CA THR A 522 -7.86 -24.34 6.78
C THR A 522 -8.45 -25.70 6.47
N ILE A 523 -9.40 -26.14 7.29
CA ILE A 523 -10.05 -27.45 7.17
C ILE A 523 -11.55 -27.21 6.92
N GLY A 524 -12.07 -27.79 5.83
CA GLY A 524 -13.50 -27.75 5.49
C GLY A 524 -13.95 -26.51 4.69
N ASP A 525 -15.20 -26.56 4.22
CA ASP A 525 -15.82 -25.49 3.43
C ASP A 525 -16.21 -24.27 4.29
N THR A 526 -16.59 -24.51 5.55
CA THR A 526 -16.59 -23.50 6.61
C THR A 526 -15.19 -23.55 7.23
N PRO A 527 -14.28 -22.62 6.91
CA PRO A 527 -12.86 -22.85 7.17
C PRO A 527 -12.56 -22.82 8.67
N ILE A 528 -12.38 -24.00 9.27
CA ILE A 528 -11.76 -24.13 10.59
C ILE A 528 -10.31 -23.71 10.44
N GLN A 529 -9.92 -22.66 11.16
CA GLN A 529 -8.52 -22.25 11.22
C GLN A 529 -7.73 -23.28 12.04
N CYS A 530 -6.77 -23.95 11.40
CA CYS A 530 -5.79 -24.76 12.08
C CYS A 530 -4.58 -23.87 12.36
N MET A 531 -4.46 -23.41 13.60
CA MET A 531 -3.40 -22.49 14.02
C MET A 531 -2.05 -23.21 13.97
N VAL A 532 -1.17 -22.77 13.07
CA VAL A 532 0.18 -23.32 12.97
C VAL A 532 0.92 -23.06 14.28
N ILE A 533 1.57 -24.10 14.77
CA ILE A 533 2.34 -24.08 16.01
C ILE A 533 3.75 -23.60 15.65
N ASP A 534 4.09 -22.37 16.01
CA ASP A 534 5.34 -21.68 15.64
C ASP A 534 6.24 -21.34 16.85
N ASP A 535 5.93 -21.90 18.02
CA ASP A 535 6.69 -21.75 19.27
C ASP A 535 8.03 -22.52 19.26
N ASP A 536 8.11 -23.62 18.52
CA ASP A 536 9.31 -24.40 18.27
C ASP A 536 9.61 -24.44 16.75
N PRO A 537 10.80 -24.00 16.31
CA PRO A 537 11.21 -24.10 14.91
C PRO A 537 11.29 -25.53 14.37
N MET A 538 11.26 -26.58 15.21
CA MET A 538 11.08 -27.96 14.77
C MET A 538 9.65 -28.26 14.26
N ASN A 539 8.66 -27.44 14.64
CA ASN A 539 7.27 -27.64 14.24
C ASN A 539 6.99 -27.24 12.79
N THR A 540 7.85 -26.45 12.16
CA THR A 540 7.71 -26.01 10.76
C THR A 540 9.03 -26.09 10.00
N SER A 541 9.01 -26.70 8.82
CA SER A 541 10.15 -26.80 7.92
C SER A 541 9.66 -26.89 6.47
N PHE A 542 10.58 -27.08 5.53
CA PHE A 542 10.22 -27.38 4.14
C PHE A 542 9.38 -28.66 3.97
N TYR A 543 9.53 -29.63 4.88
CA TYR A 543 8.93 -30.96 4.75
C TYR A 543 7.75 -31.21 5.70
N GLN A 544 7.57 -30.39 6.74
CA GLN A 544 6.50 -30.60 7.71
C GLN A 544 5.99 -29.30 8.33
N ALA A 545 4.74 -29.30 8.78
CA ALA A 545 4.16 -28.27 9.62
C ALA A 545 3.19 -28.90 10.64
N LYS A 546 3.14 -28.38 11.88
CA LYS A 546 2.12 -28.77 12.87
C LYS A 546 1.13 -27.65 13.10
N CYS A 547 -0.14 -27.99 13.29
CA CYS A 547 -1.19 -27.03 13.61
C CYS A 547 -2.23 -27.62 14.57
N LYS A 548 -3.01 -26.77 15.25
CA LYS A 548 -4.08 -27.19 16.17
C LYS A 548 -5.42 -26.50 15.90
N ILE A 549 -6.52 -27.18 16.19
CA ILE A 549 -7.90 -26.63 16.15
C ILE A 549 -8.51 -26.63 17.56
N ASN A 550 -9.73 -26.10 17.71
CA ASN A 550 -10.45 -26.12 19.00
C ASN A 550 -10.97 -27.53 19.34
N TYR A 551 -11.01 -27.86 20.64
CA TYR A 551 -11.48 -29.13 21.20
C TYR A 551 -12.70 -28.93 22.13
N PRO A 552 -13.72 -29.82 22.14
CA PRO A 552 -13.89 -31.01 21.32
C PRO A 552 -14.17 -30.68 19.84
N ILE A 553 -13.81 -31.61 18.95
CA ILE A 553 -14.00 -31.44 17.51
C ILE A 553 -15.43 -31.86 17.16
N VAL A 554 -16.26 -30.90 16.75
CA VAL A 554 -17.66 -31.12 16.35
C VAL A 554 -17.77 -31.45 14.86
N GLU A 555 -16.92 -30.86 14.00
CA GLU A 555 -16.91 -31.15 12.56
C GLU A 555 -16.20 -32.48 12.24
N TYR A 556 -16.63 -33.15 11.16
CA TYR A 556 -16.12 -34.45 10.77
C TYR A 556 -16.35 -34.76 9.29
N GLY A 557 -15.84 -35.91 8.86
CA GLY A 557 -16.02 -36.46 7.53
C GLY A 557 -14.90 -36.06 6.58
N GLU A 558 -15.09 -36.35 5.29
CA GLU A 558 -14.14 -35.93 4.26
C GLU A 558 -14.13 -34.40 4.17
N LYS A 559 -13.00 -33.79 4.52
CA LYS A 559 -12.80 -32.36 4.50
C LYS A 559 -11.64 -32.04 3.58
N LEU A 560 -11.85 -31.03 2.71
CA LEU A 560 -10.77 -30.44 1.95
C LEU A 560 -9.93 -29.60 2.91
N VAL A 561 -8.64 -29.90 2.97
CA VAL A 561 -7.65 -29.09 3.66
C VAL A 561 -6.95 -28.24 2.63
N SER A 562 -6.91 -26.94 2.87
CA SER A 562 -6.12 -26.01 2.08
C SER A 562 -4.93 -25.55 2.90
N VAL A 563 -3.72 -25.87 2.43
CA VAL A 563 -2.44 -25.40 2.98
C VAL A 563 -1.89 -24.35 2.03
N SER A 564 -1.76 -23.12 2.50
CA SER A 564 -1.22 -22.02 1.70
C SER A 564 0.15 -21.58 2.20
N VAL A 565 1.07 -21.40 1.24
CA VAL A 565 2.37 -20.77 1.44
C VAL A 565 2.58 -19.80 0.26
N TYR A 566 2.93 -18.54 0.54
CA TYR A 566 3.09 -17.48 -0.48
C TYR A 566 1.88 -17.32 -1.43
N ASN A 567 0.66 -17.38 -0.91
CA ASN A 567 -0.60 -17.32 -1.67
C ASN A 567 -0.80 -18.44 -2.70
N LYS A 568 0.06 -19.47 -2.70
CA LYS A 568 -0.15 -20.71 -3.46
C LYS A 568 -0.74 -21.75 -2.54
N VAL A 569 -1.74 -22.46 -3.03
CA VAL A 569 -2.51 -23.41 -2.23
C VAL A 569 -2.23 -24.82 -2.71
N GLY A 570 -1.78 -25.66 -1.79
CA GLY A 570 -1.80 -27.11 -1.91
C GLY A 570 -3.01 -27.64 -1.15
N THR A 571 -3.66 -28.66 -1.69
CA THR A 571 -4.84 -29.25 -1.06
C THR A 571 -4.66 -30.74 -0.83
N ILE A 572 -5.20 -31.24 0.26
CA ILE A 572 -5.36 -32.66 0.52
C ILE A 572 -6.76 -32.91 1.07
N LYS A 573 -7.31 -34.09 0.83
CA LYS A 573 -8.54 -34.53 1.50
C LYS A 573 -8.15 -35.37 2.70
N ILE A 574 -8.68 -35.02 3.87
CA ILE A 574 -8.56 -35.83 5.08
C ILE A 574 -9.94 -36.28 5.52
N ASN A 575 -10.01 -37.37 6.27
CA ASN A 575 -11.21 -37.71 7.02
C ASN A 575 -11.06 -37.14 8.44
N LEU A 576 -11.69 -36.00 8.70
CA LEU A 576 -11.70 -35.35 10.01
C LEU A 576 -12.54 -36.20 10.97
N LYS A 577 -11.97 -36.57 12.11
CA LYS A 577 -12.69 -37.31 13.15
C LYS A 577 -13.28 -36.33 14.15
N HIS A 578 -14.61 -36.37 14.37
CA HIS A 578 -15.23 -35.70 15.51
C HIS A 578 -14.87 -36.45 16.80
N THR A 579 -15.13 -35.79 17.93
CA THR A 579 -15.18 -36.41 19.26
C THR A 579 -16.65 -36.70 19.61
N PRO A 580 -17.07 -37.97 19.81
CA PRO A 580 -18.47 -38.27 20.15
C PRO A 580 -18.92 -37.60 21.46
N VAL A 581 -20.09 -36.95 21.44
CA VAL A 581 -20.74 -36.28 22.57
C VAL A 581 -22.09 -36.96 22.85
N PRO A 582 -22.28 -37.68 23.96
CA PRO A 582 -23.52 -38.43 24.22
C PRO A 582 -24.72 -37.51 24.53
N CYS A 583 -25.92 -37.89 24.07
CA CYS A 583 -27.18 -37.21 24.42
C CYS A 583 -27.70 -37.62 25.82
N PRO A 584 -28.59 -36.82 26.43
CA PRO A 584 -29.23 -37.15 27.71
C PRO A 584 -30.16 -38.38 27.67
N ILE A 585 -30.80 -38.66 26.51
CA ILE A 585 -31.66 -39.84 26.25
C ILE A 585 -31.34 -40.35 24.83
N GLU A 586 -31.12 -41.65 24.67
CA GLU A 586 -30.62 -42.27 23.43
C GLU A 586 -31.62 -42.24 22.27
N ASP A 587 -32.90 -42.51 22.53
CA ASP A 587 -33.97 -42.57 21.52
C ASP A 587 -34.79 -41.27 21.38
N CYS A 588 -34.45 -40.23 22.15
CA CYS A 588 -35.17 -38.97 22.20
C CYS A 588 -36.71 -39.13 22.33
N ASN A 589 -37.16 -40.13 23.11
CA ASN A 589 -38.57 -40.49 23.32
C ASN A 589 -39.34 -40.88 22.04
N GLY A 590 -38.66 -41.28 20.96
CA GLY A 590 -39.27 -41.63 19.67
C GLY A 590 -39.79 -40.46 18.83
N ASN A 591 -39.63 -39.22 19.33
CA ASN A 591 -40.05 -37.98 18.68
C ASN A 591 -38.86 -37.15 18.21
N GLY A 592 -37.67 -37.74 18.13
CA GLY A 592 -36.45 -37.06 17.72
C GLY A 592 -35.31 -38.04 17.45
N ILE A 593 -34.13 -37.48 17.19
CA ILE A 593 -32.88 -38.23 16.91
C ILE A 593 -31.76 -37.63 17.77
N CYS A 594 -30.92 -38.48 18.37
CA CYS A 594 -29.74 -38.01 19.10
C CYS A 594 -28.68 -37.50 18.12
N ASN A 595 -28.28 -36.24 18.26
CA ASN A 595 -27.11 -35.71 17.60
C ASN A 595 -25.88 -35.92 18.51
N ASP A 596 -25.10 -36.94 18.20
CA ASP A 596 -23.86 -37.30 18.91
C ASP A 596 -22.68 -36.35 18.64
N HIS A 597 -22.87 -35.30 17.84
CA HIS A 597 -21.83 -34.31 17.57
C HIS A 597 -21.89 -33.14 18.55
N ILE A 598 -23.09 -32.82 19.04
CA ILE A 598 -23.34 -31.78 20.06
C ILE A 598 -23.91 -32.34 21.37
N GLY A 599 -24.33 -33.61 21.40
CA GLY A 599 -24.94 -34.25 22.57
C GLY A 599 -26.36 -33.75 22.86
N VAL A 600 -27.16 -33.46 21.82
CA VAL A 600 -28.51 -32.91 21.96
C VAL A 600 -29.51 -33.74 21.16
N CYS A 601 -30.71 -33.95 21.72
CA CYS A 601 -31.84 -34.54 21.00
C CYS A 601 -32.49 -33.51 20.06
N GLU A 602 -32.45 -33.77 18.76
CA GLU A 602 -33.17 -33.00 17.75
C GLU A 602 -34.61 -33.51 17.63
N CYS A 603 -35.58 -32.70 18.02
CA CYS A 603 -37.00 -33.10 17.97
C CYS A 603 -37.59 -32.93 16.56
N ASN A 604 -38.53 -33.80 16.20
CA ASN A 604 -39.37 -33.64 15.02
C ASN A 604 -40.21 -32.35 15.14
N GLU A 605 -40.57 -31.72 14.02
CA GLU A 605 -41.20 -30.38 13.94
C GLU A 605 -42.37 -30.12 14.90
N LYS A 606 -43.23 -31.13 15.13
CA LYS A 606 -44.42 -31.04 16.00
C LYS A 606 -44.11 -31.10 17.50
N TRP A 607 -42.86 -31.37 17.86
CA TRP A 607 -42.39 -31.63 19.23
C TRP A 607 -41.19 -30.77 19.60
N ALA A 608 -41.03 -30.48 20.88
CA ALA A 608 -39.94 -29.71 21.43
C ALA A 608 -39.47 -30.27 22.78
N THR A 609 -38.24 -29.90 23.13
CA THR A 609 -37.65 -30.16 24.45
C THR A 609 -37.82 -28.96 25.35
N VAL A 610 -38.48 -29.12 26.51
CA VAL A 610 -38.64 -28.06 27.52
C VAL A 610 -38.20 -28.58 28.88
N GLY A 611 -37.16 -27.98 29.46
CA GLY A 611 -36.60 -28.47 30.71
C GLY A 611 -36.18 -29.95 30.59
N SER A 612 -36.72 -30.82 31.45
CA SER A 612 -36.48 -32.26 31.41
C SER A 612 -37.36 -33.02 30.42
N SER A 613 -38.36 -32.38 29.82
CA SER A 613 -39.28 -33.01 28.87
C SER A 613 -38.68 -32.99 27.47
N ILE A 614 -37.90 -34.03 27.13
CA ILE A 614 -37.20 -34.14 25.84
C ILE A 614 -38.20 -34.58 24.74
N CYS A 615 -38.34 -33.80 23.67
CA CYS A 615 -39.19 -34.08 22.50
C CYS A 615 -40.62 -34.59 22.80
N THR A 616 -41.25 -34.07 23.84
CA THR A 616 -42.60 -34.52 24.28
C THR A 616 -43.59 -33.37 24.42
N VAL A 617 -43.13 -32.13 24.32
CA VAL A 617 -43.99 -30.95 24.38
C VAL A 617 -44.39 -30.55 22.96
N ALA A 618 -45.68 -30.27 22.73
CA ALA A 618 -46.15 -29.82 21.42
C ALA A 618 -45.50 -28.47 21.06
N ASN A 619 -44.83 -28.42 19.91
CA ASN A 619 -44.28 -27.19 19.35
C ASN A 619 -45.37 -26.47 18.53
N HIS A 620 -46.29 -25.80 19.23
CA HIS A 620 -47.50 -25.24 18.62
C HIS A 620 -47.24 -24.01 17.74
N TYR A 621 -48.14 -23.78 16.79
CA TYR A 621 -48.13 -22.62 15.89
C TYR A 621 -49.49 -22.30 15.32
N VAL A 622 -49.65 -21.09 14.79
CA VAL A 622 -50.81 -20.67 13.98
C VAL A 622 -50.36 -20.51 12.53
N SER A 623 -51.04 -21.18 11.59
CA SER A 623 -50.78 -21.07 10.15
C SER A 623 -51.69 -20.07 9.45
N SER A 624 -52.91 -19.84 9.96
CA SER A 624 -53.85 -18.87 9.40
C SER A 624 -54.85 -18.39 10.44
N TYR A 625 -55.45 -17.23 10.18
CA TYR A 625 -56.50 -16.66 11.02
C TYR A 625 -57.51 -15.88 10.17
N VAL A 626 -58.72 -15.73 10.71
CA VAL A 626 -59.78 -14.91 10.09
C VAL A 626 -59.87 -13.61 10.86
N PRO A 627 -59.44 -12.47 10.29
CA PRO A 627 -59.57 -11.17 10.95
C PRO A 627 -61.04 -10.76 11.07
N LEU A 628 -61.35 -9.99 12.11
CA LEU A 628 -62.69 -9.49 12.41
C LEU A 628 -63.10 -8.40 11.42
N VAL A 629 -64.35 -8.47 10.97
CA VAL A 629 -64.99 -7.42 10.15
C VAL A 629 -66.14 -6.80 10.94
N ASP A 630 -66.28 -5.47 10.85
CA ASP A 630 -67.36 -4.72 11.49
C ASP A 630 -67.47 -4.99 13.01
N ASP A 631 -68.64 -5.46 13.48
CA ASP A 631 -68.94 -5.72 14.90
C ASP A 631 -68.65 -7.18 15.33
N GLU A 632 -67.94 -7.96 14.51
CA GLU A 632 -67.54 -9.31 14.89
C GLU A 632 -66.64 -9.29 16.14
N THR A 633 -66.87 -10.22 17.05
CA THR A 633 -66.10 -10.34 18.30
C THR A 633 -65.30 -11.63 18.40
N VAL A 634 -65.54 -12.61 17.52
CA VAL A 634 -64.89 -13.94 17.61
C VAL A 634 -63.85 -14.10 16.51
N ILE A 635 -62.58 -14.01 16.90
CA ILE A 635 -61.46 -14.24 15.99
C ILE A 635 -61.11 -15.74 16.00
N SER A 636 -60.87 -16.30 14.83
CA SER A 636 -60.62 -17.74 14.64
C SER A 636 -59.21 -18.00 14.12
N PHE A 637 -58.55 -19.01 14.68
CA PHE A 637 -57.16 -19.38 14.41
C PHE A 637 -57.04 -20.87 14.09
N TYR A 638 -56.19 -21.17 13.12
CA TYR A 638 -55.91 -22.54 12.66
C TYR A 638 -54.40 -22.81 12.73
N GLY A 639 -54.02 -24.05 13.05
CA GLY A 639 -52.61 -24.44 13.15
C GLY A 639 -52.42 -25.79 13.83
N TRP A 640 -51.39 -25.90 14.68
CA TRP A 640 -51.09 -27.07 15.49
C TRP A 640 -50.99 -26.67 16.96
N PHE A 641 -51.78 -27.30 17.84
CA PHE A 641 -51.82 -26.97 19.26
C PHE A 641 -51.58 -28.16 20.19
N GLY A 642 -51.34 -29.36 19.63
CA GLY A 642 -51.06 -30.57 20.41
C GLY A 642 -52.29 -31.24 21.01
N LEU A 643 -52.07 -32.09 22.01
CA LEU A 643 -53.14 -32.86 22.69
C LEU A 643 -53.36 -32.43 24.14
N SER A 644 -52.47 -31.61 24.69
CA SER A 644 -52.52 -31.07 26.05
C SER A 644 -52.31 -29.56 26.03
N TYR A 645 -53.00 -28.84 26.92
CA TYR A 645 -53.06 -27.37 26.90
C TYR A 645 -52.81 -26.78 28.30
N ASN A 646 -51.79 -27.27 29.01
CA ASN A 646 -51.52 -26.85 30.39
C ASN A 646 -51.06 -25.39 30.43
N ASN A 647 -51.61 -24.61 31.36
CA ASN A 647 -51.36 -23.16 31.49
C ASN A 647 -51.58 -22.40 30.17
N LEU A 648 -52.61 -22.78 29.40
CA LEU A 648 -52.98 -22.08 28.18
C LEU A 648 -53.28 -20.60 28.47
N SER A 649 -52.54 -19.71 27.82
CA SER A 649 -52.74 -18.28 27.86
C SER A 649 -52.59 -17.73 26.45
N ILE A 650 -53.63 -17.04 25.97
CA ILE A 650 -53.64 -16.42 24.64
C ILE A 650 -53.88 -14.92 24.81
N THR A 651 -52.98 -14.11 24.26
CA THR A 651 -53.11 -12.65 24.28
C THR A 651 -52.95 -12.07 22.89
N ILE A 652 -53.77 -11.09 22.54
CA ILE A 652 -53.67 -10.31 21.32
C ILE A 652 -53.42 -8.86 21.74
N GLY A 653 -52.19 -8.39 21.53
CA GLY A 653 -51.75 -7.10 22.05
C GLY A 653 -51.85 -7.05 23.58
N GLU A 654 -52.62 -6.11 24.11
CA GLU A 654 -52.90 -5.96 25.54
C GLU A 654 -54.12 -6.78 26.01
N GLN A 655 -54.87 -7.38 25.10
CA GLN A 655 -56.10 -8.12 25.42
C GLN A 655 -55.82 -9.60 25.70
N ASN A 656 -56.33 -10.10 26.83
CA ASN A 656 -56.30 -11.52 27.16
C ASN A 656 -57.58 -12.21 26.66
N CYS A 657 -57.44 -13.33 25.95
CA CYS A 657 -58.55 -14.14 25.48
C CYS A 657 -59.36 -14.83 26.60
N GLY A 658 -58.84 -14.86 27.83
CA GLY A 658 -59.55 -15.27 29.03
C GLY A 658 -60.11 -16.70 28.97
N ASN A 659 -61.26 -16.91 29.61
CA ASN A 659 -61.90 -18.24 29.74
C ASN A 659 -62.76 -18.64 28.52
N ASN A 660 -62.92 -17.77 27.51
CA ASN A 660 -63.78 -17.99 26.36
C ASN A 660 -62.99 -18.49 25.15
N ILE A 661 -62.20 -19.55 25.36
CA ILE A 661 -61.39 -20.17 24.33
C ILE A 661 -61.96 -21.57 24.07
N PHE A 662 -62.42 -21.81 22.84
CA PHE A 662 -62.53 -23.19 22.35
C PHE A 662 -61.19 -23.53 21.70
N ILE A 663 -60.56 -24.64 22.12
CA ILE A 663 -59.31 -25.14 21.55
C ILE A 663 -59.42 -26.64 21.31
N ASN A 664 -58.85 -27.09 20.20
CA ASN A 664 -58.58 -28.49 19.91
C ASN A 664 -57.19 -28.60 19.27
N GLN A 665 -56.87 -29.78 18.73
CA GLN A 665 -55.56 -30.07 18.16
C GLN A 665 -55.12 -29.12 17.03
N THR A 666 -56.05 -28.56 16.26
CA THR A 666 -55.75 -27.77 15.04
C THR A 666 -56.46 -26.43 14.94
N PHE A 667 -57.26 -26.07 15.95
CA PHE A 667 -58.08 -24.87 15.94
C PHE A 667 -58.23 -24.29 17.32
N PHE A 668 -58.22 -22.96 17.40
CA PHE A 668 -58.84 -22.26 18.52
C PHE A 668 -59.55 -20.99 18.07
N ASN A 669 -60.49 -20.52 18.88
CA ASN A 669 -61.06 -19.18 18.72
C ASN A 669 -61.04 -18.42 20.04
N CYS A 670 -61.16 -17.10 19.92
CA CYS A 670 -61.13 -16.19 21.05
C CYS A 670 -62.16 -15.09 20.84
N THR A 671 -62.90 -14.74 21.89
CA THR A 671 -63.80 -13.59 21.86
C THR A 671 -63.07 -12.34 22.35
N LEU A 672 -62.88 -11.35 21.48
CA LEU A 672 -62.37 -10.03 21.84
C LEU A 672 -63.52 -9.16 22.34
N LEU A 673 -63.29 -8.44 23.44
CA LEU A 673 -64.25 -7.44 23.91
C LEU A 673 -64.19 -6.21 22.99
N PRO A 674 -65.34 -5.65 22.55
CA PRO A 674 -65.35 -4.41 21.78
C PRO A 674 -64.57 -3.32 22.54
N SER A 675 -63.59 -2.68 21.89
CA SER A 675 -62.88 -1.57 22.53
C SER A 675 -63.85 -0.39 22.67
N SER A 676 -64.37 -0.15 23.87
CA SER A 676 -65.29 0.97 24.14
C SER A 676 -64.62 2.35 24.08
N SER A 677 -63.30 2.43 23.87
CA SER A 677 -62.57 3.69 23.78
C SER A 677 -62.30 4.10 22.32
N PRO A 678 -62.75 5.29 21.87
CA PRO A 678 -62.46 5.81 20.54
C PRO A 678 -60.96 5.92 20.23
N SER A 679 -60.12 6.12 21.26
CA SER A 679 -58.65 6.16 21.12
C SER A 679 -58.00 4.80 20.82
N LEU A 680 -58.75 3.71 20.98
CA LEU A 680 -58.30 2.34 20.67
C LEU A 680 -58.75 1.87 19.29
N LEU A 681 -59.68 2.57 18.62
CA LEU A 681 -60.19 2.15 17.32
C LEU A 681 -59.08 2.13 16.26
N ASP A 682 -58.27 3.19 16.19
CA ASP A 682 -57.10 3.24 15.30
C ASP A 682 -56.04 2.18 15.68
N LYS A 683 -55.83 1.94 16.99
CA LYS A 683 -54.91 0.90 17.49
C LYS A 683 -55.40 -0.51 17.14
N ALA A 684 -56.72 -0.74 17.05
CA ALA A 684 -57.31 -2.03 16.72
C ALA A 684 -56.89 -2.50 15.32
N PHE A 685 -56.80 -1.58 14.34
CA PHE A 685 -56.39 -1.89 12.97
C PHE A 685 -54.87 -2.01 12.79
N THR A 686 -54.06 -1.68 13.80
CA THR A 686 -52.61 -1.86 13.75
C THR A 686 -52.20 -3.31 14.03
N GLN A 687 -50.96 -3.63 13.69
CA GLN A 687 -50.39 -4.94 13.95
C GLN A 687 -50.30 -5.20 15.46
N GLN A 688 -50.77 -6.36 15.91
CA GLN A 688 -50.75 -6.77 17.30
C GLN A 688 -50.00 -8.09 17.46
N LEU A 689 -49.28 -8.22 18.58
CA LEU A 689 -48.60 -9.45 18.94
C LEU A 689 -49.63 -10.46 19.45
N LEU A 690 -49.81 -11.55 18.72
CA LEU A 690 -50.47 -12.75 19.20
C LEU A 690 -49.43 -13.59 19.95
N ASN A 691 -49.67 -13.84 21.23
CA ASN A 691 -48.91 -14.81 22.01
C ASN A 691 -49.83 -15.97 22.39
N VAL A 692 -49.36 -17.18 22.10
CA VAL A 692 -49.98 -18.44 22.53
C VAL A 692 -48.97 -19.15 23.43
N THR A 693 -49.25 -19.19 24.72
CA THR A 693 -48.40 -19.88 25.70
C THR A 693 -49.13 -21.10 26.22
N GLN A 694 -48.48 -22.26 26.15
CA GLN A 694 -48.96 -23.51 26.76
C GLN A 694 -47.79 -24.46 26.97
N ASN A 695 -47.92 -25.38 27.93
CA ASN A 695 -46.94 -26.44 28.21
C ASN A 695 -45.49 -25.93 28.37
N GLY A 696 -45.31 -24.69 28.82
CA GLY A 696 -43.99 -24.05 28.99
C GLY A 696 -43.37 -23.45 27.73
N ILE A 697 -44.03 -23.53 26.57
CA ILE A 697 -43.60 -22.90 25.32
C ILE A 697 -44.50 -21.71 25.03
N SER A 698 -43.91 -20.64 24.51
CA SER A 698 -44.66 -19.52 23.93
C SER A 698 -44.39 -19.48 22.44
N TRP A 699 -45.46 -19.41 21.65
CA TRP A 699 -45.41 -19.10 20.23
C TRP A 699 -45.96 -17.70 20.05
N SER A 700 -45.31 -16.94 19.16
CA SER A 700 -45.64 -15.55 18.94
C SER A 700 -45.65 -15.23 17.45
N SER A 701 -46.64 -14.46 17.02
CA SER A 701 -46.65 -13.90 15.68
C SER A 701 -47.40 -12.59 15.66
N LEU A 702 -47.17 -11.80 14.62
CA LEU A 702 -47.79 -10.50 14.45
C LEU A 702 -49.00 -10.64 13.52
N ILE A 703 -50.17 -10.22 14.00
CA ILE A 703 -51.44 -10.33 13.28
C ILE A 703 -52.13 -8.96 13.16
N TYR A 704 -53.06 -8.84 12.21
CA TYR A 704 -54.00 -7.73 12.13
C TYR A 704 -55.37 -8.26 12.56
N PRO A 705 -55.77 -8.13 13.84
CA PRO A 705 -56.98 -8.77 14.33
C PRO A 705 -58.26 -8.20 13.71
N TYR A 706 -58.21 -6.97 13.20
CA TYR A 706 -59.34 -6.28 12.57
C TYR A 706 -59.00 -5.87 11.13
N VAL A 707 -59.95 -6.05 10.22
CA VAL A 707 -59.85 -5.50 8.86
C VAL A 707 -60.26 -4.03 8.89
N ASN A 708 -59.43 -3.15 8.34
CA ASN A 708 -59.82 -1.75 8.15
C ASN A 708 -60.95 -1.67 7.10
N PRO A 709 -62.14 -1.14 7.44
CA PRO A 709 -63.25 -1.04 6.49
C PRO A 709 -63.07 0.08 5.45
N ILE A 710 -62.08 0.97 5.62
CA ILE A 710 -61.81 2.11 4.74
C ILE A 710 -60.40 2.01 4.16
N LEU A 711 -60.32 1.59 2.91
CA LEU A 711 -59.11 1.55 2.11
C LEU A 711 -58.89 2.90 1.39
N SER A 712 -57.65 3.38 1.43
CA SER A 712 -57.16 4.46 0.57
C SER A 712 -56.88 3.94 -0.83
N CYS A 713 -57.01 4.80 -1.83
CA CYS A 713 -56.64 4.47 -3.20
C CYS A 713 -55.31 5.15 -3.61
N PRO A 714 -54.55 4.58 -4.56
CA PRO A 714 -53.26 5.13 -5.01
C PRO A 714 -53.39 6.61 -5.45
N ASN A 715 -52.50 7.47 -4.95
CA ASN A 715 -52.48 8.93 -5.19
C ASN A 715 -53.86 9.60 -5.04
N ASN A 716 -54.73 9.03 -4.19
CA ASN A 716 -56.12 9.46 -4.06
C ASN A 716 -56.85 9.57 -5.41
N CYS A 717 -56.58 8.66 -6.35
CA CYS A 717 -57.10 8.68 -7.71
C CYS A 717 -56.86 10.00 -8.46
N GLY A 718 -55.68 10.62 -8.26
CA GLY A 718 -55.31 11.87 -8.90
C GLY A 718 -56.06 13.07 -8.34
N ASN A 719 -56.22 13.13 -7.01
CA ASN A 719 -57.04 14.10 -6.26
C ASN A 719 -58.55 13.98 -6.48
N ASN A 720 -59.18 12.85 -6.11
CA ASN A 720 -60.62 12.47 -5.93
C ASN A 720 -61.77 13.27 -6.60
N ALA A 721 -61.67 14.58 -6.72
CA ALA A 721 -62.64 15.47 -7.33
C ALA A 721 -62.46 15.64 -8.86
N THR A 722 -61.25 15.48 -9.41
CA THR A 722 -61.00 15.79 -10.83
C THR A 722 -60.74 14.55 -11.69
N ASN A 723 -59.85 13.66 -11.25
CA ASN A 723 -59.30 12.62 -12.14
C ASN A 723 -59.99 11.27 -12.01
N GLY A 724 -60.53 10.94 -10.84
CA GLY A 724 -61.25 9.70 -10.59
C GLY A 724 -61.83 9.64 -9.18
N ARG A 725 -62.59 8.60 -8.88
CA ARG A 725 -63.21 8.35 -7.57
C ARG A 725 -62.61 7.11 -6.91
N CYS A 726 -62.20 7.22 -5.65
CA CYS A 726 -61.80 6.07 -4.84
C CYS A 726 -63.01 5.24 -4.36
N ASP A 727 -63.01 3.93 -4.64
CA ASP A 727 -63.86 2.97 -3.94
C ASP A 727 -63.15 2.53 -2.66
N THR A 728 -63.52 3.16 -1.54
CA THR A 728 -62.87 2.91 -0.25
C THR A 728 -63.15 1.51 0.32
N LYS A 729 -64.06 0.72 -0.26
CA LYS A 729 -64.26 -0.68 0.16
C LYS A 729 -63.27 -1.63 -0.49
N THR A 730 -62.83 -1.33 -1.71
CA THR A 730 -61.94 -2.19 -2.48
C THR A 730 -60.53 -1.60 -2.66
N GLY A 731 -60.34 -0.31 -2.34
CA GLY A 731 -59.09 0.43 -2.55
C GLY A 731 -58.79 0.71 -4.02
N ASN A 732 -59.78 0.52 -4.91
CA ASN A 732 -59.61 0.70 -6.35
C ASN A 732 -60.07 2.09 -6.81
N CYS A 733 -59.35 2.66 -7.77
CA CYS A 733 -59.75 3.90 -8.43
C CYS A 733 -60.69 3.66 -9.62
N TRP A 734 -61.74 4.47 -9.72
CA TRP A 734 -62.59 4.59 -10.90
C TRP A 734 -62.21 5.87 -11.63
N CYS A 735 -61.53 5.75 -12.78
CA CYS A 735 -61.01 6.93 -13.48
C CYS A 735 -62.07 7.61 -14.34
N ASN A 736 -62.09 8.93 -14.28
CA ASN A 736 -62.93 9.76 -15.13
C ASN A 736 -62.40 9.74 -16.58
N THR A 737 -63.22 10.16 -17.53
CA THR A 737 -62.81 10.28 -18.93
C THR A 737 -61.59 11.20 -19.06
N GLY A 738 -60.54 10.73 -19.74
CA GLY A 738 -59.27 11.46 -19.87
C GLY A 738 -58.19 11.01 -18.90
N PHE A 739 -58.49 10.08 -17.98
CA PHE A 739 -57.56 9.54 -16.99
C PHE A 739 -57.51 8.01 -17.09
N THR A 740 -56.39 7.40 -16.72
CA THR A 740 -56.16 5.95 -16.80
C THR A 740 -55.19 5.47 -15.73
N GLY A 741 -54.99 4.15 -15.63
CA GLY A 741 -54.10 3.53 -14.66
C GLY A 741 -54.71 3.35 -13.28
N LEU A 742 -53.90 2.81 -12.36
CA LEU A 742 -54.33 2.48 -10.99
C LEU A 742 -54.52 3.73 -10.11
N ASP A 743 -53.89 4.85 -10.47
CA ASP A 743 -53.93 6.13 -9.74
C ASP A 743 -54.70 7.23 -10.48
N CYS A 744 -55.37 6.91 -11.58
CA CYS A 744 -56.04 7.85 -12.49
C CYS A 744 -55.15 9.01 -12.94
N SER A 745 -53.91 8.69 -13.32
CA SER A 745 -53.04 9.63 -14.02
C SER A 745 -53.66 10.12 -15.34
N PRO A 746 -53.41 11.38 -15.74
CA PRO A 746 -53.91 11.90 -17.02
C PRO A 746 -53.42 11.07 -18.21
N ILE A 747 -54.31 10.79 -19.16
CA ILE A 747 -53.93 10.21 -20.46
C ILE A 747 -53.12 11.28 -21.22
N PRO A 748 -51.98 10.94 -21.86
CA PRO A 748 -51.22 11.88 -22.67
C PRO A 748 -52.11 12.57 -23.73
N SER A 749 -51.87 13.87 -23.96
CA SER A 749 -52.70 14.72 -24.83
C SER A 749 -52.78 14.24 -26.29
N THR A 750 -51.80 13.46 -26.75
CA THR A 750 -51.70 12.92 -28.11
C THR A 750 -51.98 11.42 -28.13
N LYS A 751 -53.24 11.01 -28.31
CA LYS A 751 -53.61 9.59 -28.45
C LYS A 751 -52.97 8.90 -29.66
N SER A 752 -52.64 9.64 -30.72
CA SER A 752 -52.26 9.05 -32.02
C SER A 752 -50.90 8.35 -32.02
N ASP A 753 -49.99 8.69 -31.09
CA ASP A 753 -48.60 8.20 -31.11
C ASP A 753 -48.18 7.58 -29.77
N ILE A 754 -49.12 6.92 -29.06
CA ILE A 754 -48.77 6.15 -27.86
C ILE A 754 -48.18 4.80 -28.30
N PRO A 755 -46.90 4.51 -28.03
CA PRO A 755 -46.29 3.24 -28.40
C PRO A 755 -46.93 2.07 -27.64
N THR A 756 -47.21 0.98 -28.35
CA THR A 756 -47.75 -0.27 -27.78
C THR A 756 -46.65 -1.04 -27.03
N SER A 757 -46.97 -1.55 -25.83
CA SER A 757 -46.07 -2.42 -25.07
C SER A 757 -46.13 -3.86 -25.60
N ASN A 758 -44.97 -4.52 -25.72
CA ASN A 758 -44.87 -5.95 -26.04
C ASN A 758 -44.39 -6.73 -24.84
N THR A 759 -45.09 -7.82 -24.52
CA THR A 759 -44.78 -8.73 -23.42
C THR A 759 -44.11 -9.99 -23.96
N ASN A 760 -43.08 -10.47 -23.26
CA ASN A 760 -42.40 -11.72 -23.56
C ASN A 760 -42.07 -12.45 -22.26
N VAL A 761 -42.45 -13.72 -22.17
CA VAL A 761 -42.09 -14.60 -21.06
C VAL A 761 -40.97 -15.50 -21.54
N ASP A 762 -39.79 -15.40 -20.93
CA ASP A 762 -38.66 -16.23 -21.32
C ASP A 762 -38.78 -17.67 -20.77
N ASN A 763 -37.92 -18.56 -21.27
CA ASN A 763 -37.93 -19.97 -20.86
C ASN A 763 -37.40 -20.22 -19.43
N VAL A 764 -37.05 -19.16 -18.69
CA VAL A 764 -36.50 -19.25 -17.33
C VAL A 764 -37.31 -18.43 -16.32
N GLY A 765 -38.56 -18.11 -16.65
CA GLY A 765 -39.52 -17.49 -15.74
C GLY A 765 -39.36 -15.98 -15.54
N VAL A 766 -38.61 -15.29 -16.41
CA VAL A 766 -38.50 -13.82 -16.43
C VAL A 766 -39.50 -13.24 -17.42
N VAL A 767 -40.19 -12.20 -16.98
CA VAL A 767 -41.17 -11.48 -17.79
C VAL A 767 -40.58 -10.17 -18.28
N GLY A 768 -40.34 -10.06 -19.57
CA GLY A 768 -39.92 -8.82 -20.22
C GLY A 768 -41.12 -8.05 -20.77
N ILE A 769 -41.18 -6.74 -20.51
CA ILE A 769 -42.15 -5.82 -21.11
C ILE A 769 -41.37 -4.70 -21.79
N SER A 770 -41.46 -4.62 -23.11
CA SER A 770 -40.75 -3.62 -23.93
C SER A 770 -41.72 -2.57 -24.45
N ASN A 771 -41.26 -1.32 -24.50
CA ASN A 771 -41.98 -0.20 -25.10
C ASN A 771 -40.95 0.80 -25.67
N GLU A 772 -40.85 0.90 -27.00
CA GLU A 772 -39.74 1.58 -27.71
C GLU A 772 -38.36 1.06 -27.24
N GLN A 773 -37.44 1.94 -26.84
CA GLN A 773 -36.16 1.56 -26.26
C GLN A 773 -36.23 1.12 -24.79
N SER A 774 -37.34 1.37 -24.08
CA SER A 774 -37.46 1.04 -22.66
C SER A 774 -37.85 -0.43 -22.46
N GLN A 775 -37.12 -1.15 -21.61
CA GLN A 775 -37.36 -2.54 -21.27
C GLN A 775 -37.52 -2.69 -19.75
N PHE A 776 -38.67 -3.19 -19.31
CA PHE A 776 -38.86 -3.66 -17.95
C PHE A 776 -38.72 -5.19 -17.91
N SER A 777 -38.10 -5.73 -16.87
CA SER A 777 -37.99 -7.18 -16.66
C SER A 777 -38.37 -7.51 -15.23
N ILE A 778 -39.35 -8.39 -15.03
CA ILE A 778 -39.87 -8.82 -13.72
C ILE A 778 -39.43 -10.25 -13.47
N SER A 779 -38.84 -10.53 -12.30
CA SER A 779 -38.41 -11.87 -11.90
C SER A 779 -38.67 -12.15 -10.42
N ILE A 780 -38.95 -13.42 -10.11
CA ILE A 780 -38.87 -13.97 -8.76
C ILE A 780 -37.44 -14.45 -8.55
N ASP A 781 -36.70 -13.76 -7.69
CA ASP A 781 -35.25 -13.91 -7.57
C ASP A 781 -34.90 -15.07 -6.63
N SER A 782 -35.48 -15.07 -5.44
CA SER A 782 -35.14 -16.00 -4.38
C SER A 782 -36.25 -16.14 -3.35
N ILE A 783 -36.20 -17.25 -2.62
CA ILE A 783 -36.98 -17.46 -1.40
C ILE A 783 -36.03 -17.63 -0.21
N LEU A 784 -36.37 -17.01 0.91
CA LEU A 784 -35.61 -17.10 2.15
C LEU A 784 -36.57 -17.47 3.29
N GLU A 785 -36.13 -18.39 4.14
CA GLU A 785 -36.75 -18.54 5.46
C GLU A 785 -36.13 -17.50 6.40
N ILE A 786 -36.99 -16.76 7.11
CA ILE A 786 -36.63 -15.66 8.00
C ILE A 786 -37.04 -16.04 9.42
N ASP A 787 -36.11 -15.87 10.37
CA ASP A 787 -36.37 -16.11 11.79
C ASP A 787 -37.28 -15.05 12.41
N PHE A 788 -37.76 -15.31 13.63
CA PHE A 788 -38.61 -14.39 14.39
C PHE A 788 -38.00 -12.98 14.57
N TYR A 789 -36.67 -12.87 14.53
CA TYR A 789 -35.94 -11.61 14.71
C TYR A 789 -35.71 -10.89 13.37
N GLY A 790 -36.13 -11.46 12.23
CA GLY A 790 -35.98 -10.89 10.91
C GLY A 790 -34.69 -11.28 10.18
N ASN A 791 -33.95 -12.28 10.66
CA ASN A 791 -32.71 -12.73 10.02
C ASN A 791 -32.94 -13.94 9.09
N PRO A 792 -32.26 -14.03 7.93
CA PRO A 792 -32.29 -15.23 7.10
C PRO A 792 -31.71 -16.46 7.80
N VAL A 793 -32.46 -17.57 7.77
CA VAL A 793 -32.03 -18.86 8.30
C VAL A 793 -30.99 -19.49 7.37
N ALA A 794 -29.84 -19.87 7.93
CA ALA A 794 -28.74 -20.45 7.18
C ALA A 794 -29.15 -21.72 6.42
N GLY A 795 -28.72 -21.84 5.15
CA GLY A 795 -29.02 -22.99 4.28
C GLY A 795 -30.45 -23.04 3.70
N LYS A 796 -31.37 -22.20 4.21
CA LYS A 796 -32.77 -22.11 3.79
C LYS A 796 -33.06 -20.98 2.79
N SER A 797 -32.01 -20.34 2.26
CA SER A 797 -32.12 -19.41 1.13
C SER A 797 -31.92 -20.15 -0.18
N LYS A 798 -32.88 -20.04 -1.11
CA LYS A 798 -32.83 -20.70 -2.43
C LYS A 798 -32.99 -19.68 -3.56
N ILE A 799 -32.09 -19.74 -4.53
CA ILE A 799 -32.14 -18.91 -5.74
C ILE A 799 -33.10 -19.54 -6.76
N LEU A 800 -34.12 -18.78 -7.14
CA LEU A 800 -35.16 -19.20 -8.08
C LEU A 800 -34.89 -18.67 -9.50
N SER A 801 -34.40 -17.42 -9.61
CA SER A 801 -34.14 -16.81 -10.92
C SER A 801 -33.22 -17.66 -11.78
N LYS A 802 -33.55 -17.80 -13.06
CA LYS A 802 -32.81 -18.59 -14.07
C LYS A 802 -32.80 -20.11 -13.85
N ASN A 803 -33.40 -20.62 -12.77
CA ASN A 803 -33.44 -22.04 -12.44
C ASN A 803 -34.83 -22.66 -12.59
N TRP A 804 -35.81 -21.87 -13.01
CA TRP A 804 -37.16 -22.33 -13.32
C TRP A 804 -37.15 -23.29 -14.51
N ILE A 805 -37.81 -24.45 -14.35
CA ILE A 805 -38.02 -25.42 -15.43
C ILE A 805 -39.38 -25.14 -16.06
N LEU A 806 -39.39 -24.88 -17.37
CA LEU A 806 -40.64 -24.71 -18.13
C LEU A 806 -41.46 -26.00 -18.09
N SER A 807 -42.59 -25.97 -17.39
CA SER A 807 -43.53 -27.09 -17.25
C SER A 807 -44.64 -27.05 -18.30
N GLN A 808 -45.06 -25.84 -18.72
CA GLN A 808 -46.06 -25.63 -19.75
C GLN A 808 -45.73 -24.34 -20.51
N SER A 809 -45.56 -24.44 -21.83
CA SER A 809 -45.42 -23.29 -22.73
C SER A 809 -46.74 -22.53 -22.89
N LYS A 810 -46.65 -21.26 -23.30
CA LYS A 810 -47.78 -20.34 -23.51
C LYS A 810 -48.96 -21.00 -24.24
N ASP A 811 -50.11 -21.09 -23.58
CA ASP A 811 -51.36 -21.58 -24.15
C ASP A 811 -52.21 -20.47 -24.80
N ASN A 812 -53.41 -20.84 -25.29
CA ASN A 812 -54.33 -19.91 -25.96
C ASN A 812 -54.90 -18.83 -25.03
N GLN A 813 -54.84 -19.03 -23.71
CA GLN A 813 -55.24 -18.08 -22.68
C GLN A 813 -54.06 -17.18 -22.25
N GLY A 814 -52.88 -17.35 -22.86
CA GLY A 814 -51.68 -16.61 -22.55
C GLY A 814 -50.96 -17.09 -21.29
N ILE A 815 -51.20 -18.33 -20.85
CA ILE A 815 -50.65 -18.89 -19.61
C ILE A 815 -49.40 -19.72 -19.88
N THR A 816 -48.35 -19.47 -19.10
CA THR A 816 -47.10 -20.24 -19.06
C THR A 816 -46.84 -20.69 -17.62
N ILE A 817 -46.40 -21.95 -17.42
CA ILE A 817 -46.16 -22.53 -16.07
C ILE A 817 -44.71 -23.01 -15.96
N PHE A 818 -44.09 -22.70 -14.82
CA PHE A 818 -42.75 -23.13 -14.44
C PHE A 818 -42.75 -23.85 -13.10
N LYS A 819 -41.79 -24.75 -12.91
CA LYS A 819 -41.61 -25.51 -11.67
C LYS A 819 -40.17 -25.55 -11.21
N GLN A 820 -39.99 -25.67 -9.89
CA GLN A 820 -38.71 -25.94 -9.26
C GLN A 820 -38.92 -26.75 -7.98
N THR A 821 -37.97 -27.63 -7.65
CA THR A 821 -38.05 -28.51 -6.46
C THR A 821 -36.79 -28.41 -5.63
N PHE A 822 -36.93 -28.36 -4.30
CA PHE A 822 -35.82 -28.38 -3.35
C PHE A 822 -36.14 -29.35 -2.22
N ASP A 823 -35.36 -30.42 -2.08
CA ASP A 823 -35.64 -31.48 -1.11
C ASP A 823 -37.08 -31.99 -1.27
N THR A 824 -37.96 -31.74 -0.29
CA THR A 824 -39.39 -32.07 -0.35
C THR A 824 -40.26 -30.94 -0.90
N ALA A 825 -39.75 -29.71 -0.97
CA ALA A 825 -40.50 -28.52 -1.34
C ALA A 825 -40.70 -28.40 -2.85
N ILE A 826 -41.90 -27.99 -3.26
CA ILE A 826 -42.29 -27.81 -4.67
C ILE A 826 -42.78 -26.39 -4.88
N MET A 827 -42.14 -25.71 -5.83
CA MET A 827 -42.45 -24.34 -6.23
C MET A 827 -43.07 -24.35 -7.62
N GLU A 828 -44.20 -23.66 -7.80
CA GLU A 828 -44.85 -23.50 -9.11
C GLU A 828 -45.11 -22.02 -9.37
N LEU A 829 -44.72 -21.54 -10.55
CA LEU A 829 -44.90 -20.18 -11.03
C LEU A 829 -45.78 -20.18 -12.28
N LYS A 830 -46.89 -19.47 -12.24
CA LYS A 830 -47.86 -19.32 -13.33
C LYS A 830 -47.90 -17.87 -13.78
N ILE A 831 -47.58 -17.61 -15.03
CA ILE A 831 -47.60 -16.27 -15.63
C ILE A 831 -48.69 -16.23 -16.69
N GLN A 832 -49.60 -15.26 -16.60
CA GLN A 832 -50.69 -15.07 -17.54
C GLN A 832 -50.63 -13.68 -18.19
N GLU A 833 -50.50 -13.65 -19.52
CA GLU A 833 -50.61 -12.43 -20.33
C GLU A 833 -52.08 -12.16 -20.69
N VAL A 834 -52.67 -11.13 -20.08
CA VAL A 834 -54.11 -10.85 -20.14
C VAL A 834 -54.47 -10.19 -21.47
N GLN A 835 -55.09 -10.94 -22.39
CA GLN A 835 -55.44 -10.46 -23.74
C GLN A 835 -56.70 -9.57 -23.79
N GLN A 836 -57.56 -9.68 -22.79
CA GLN A 836 -58.75 -8.85 -22.64
C GLN A 836 -58.89 -8.46 -21.17
N THR A 837 -59.38 -7.25 -20.89
CA THR A 837 -59.64 -6.81 -19.52
C THR A 837 -60.54 -7.82 -18.80
N THR A 838 -60.03 -8.41 -17.71
CA THR A 838 -60.64 -9.57 -17.03
C THR A 838 -60.72 -9.31 -15.52
N LEU A 839 -61.85 -9.69 -14.92
CA LEU A 839 -62.06 -9.69 -13.47
C LEU A 839 -61.57 -11.02 -12.88
N PHE A 840 -60.62 -10.96 -11.95
CA PHE A 840 -60.09 -12.09 -11.21
C PHE A 840 -60.62 -12.10 -9.78
N THR A 841 -60.60 -13.28 -9.15
CA THR A 841 -60.89 -13.46 -7.73
C THR A 841 -59.77 -14.27 -7.10
N PHE A 842 -59.20 -13.78 -5.99
CA PHE A 842 -58.16 -14.45 -5.23
C PHE A 842 -58.27 -14.10 -3.74
N ALA A 843 -58.14 -15.09 -2.84
CA ALA A 843 -58.22 -14.88 -1.40
C ALA A 843 -59.40 -13.99 -0.93
N ASN A 844 -60.58 -14.20 -1.53
CA ASN A 844 -61.82 -13.42 -1.34
C ASN A 844 -61.77 -11.95 -1.80
N ASN A 845 -60.72 -11.52 -2.50
CA ASN A 845 -60.63 -10.21 -3.13
C ASN A 845 -60.92 -10.31 -4.64
N GLN A 846 -61.66 -9.35 -5.18
CA GLN A 846 -61.90 -9.22 -6.62
C GLN A 846 -61.08 -8.07 -7.19
N PHE A 847 -60.45 -8.28 -8.34
CA PHE A 847 -59.64 -7.26 -9.00
C PHE A 847 -59.60 -7.42 -10.50
N THR A 848 -59.52 -6.30 -11.22
CA THR A 848 -59.46 -6.30 -12.68
C THR A 848 -58.03 -6.11 -13.16
N VAL A 849 -57.60 -6.92 -14.13
CA VAL A 849 -56.36 -6.71 -14.88
C VAL A 849 -56.74 -6.28 -16.30
N GLN A 850 -56.17 -5.16 -16.75
CA GLN A 850 -56.47 -4.61 -18.08
C GLN A 850 -55.83 -5.45 -19.19
N SER A 851 -56.37 -5.35 -20.40
CA SER A 851 -55.75 -5.91 -21.60
C SER A 851 -54.29 -5.46 -21.74
N GLY A 852 -53.38 -6.39 -22.02
CA GLY A 852 -51.93 -6.17 -22.07
C GLY A 852 -51.21 -6.25 -20.71
N GLY A 853 -51.95 -6.40 -19.60
CA GLY A 853 -51.40 -6.64 -18.27
C GLY A 853 -50.93 -8.08 -18.07
N ILE A 854 -50.20 -8.32 -16.98
CA ILE A 854 -49.59 -9.61 -16.64
C ILE A 854 -49.97 -9.96 -15.20
N LYS A 855 -50.47 -11.18 -15.02
CA LYS A 855 -50.78 -11.75 -13.70
C LYS A 855 -49.77 -12.85 -13.38
N ILE A 856 -49.17 -12.79 -12.20
CA ILE A 856 -48.15 -13.74 -11.73
C ILE A 856 -48.68 -14.44 -10.48
N SER A 857 -48.90 -15.75 -10.56
CA SER A 857 -49.30 -16.56 -9.41
C SER A 857 -48.18 -17.52 -9.01
N MET A 858 -47.88 -17.63 -7.73
CA MET A 858 -46.85 -18.53 -7.21
C MET A 858 -47.44 -19.42 -6.11
N SER A 859 -47.03 -20.70 -6.11
CA SER A 859 -47.34 -21.62 -5.02
C SER A 859 -46.11 -22.33 -4.49
N ILE A 860 -46.12 -22.58 -3.18
CA ILE A 860 -45.05 -23.17 -2.38
C ILE A 860 -45.67 -24.34 -1.63
N SER A 861 -45.24 -25.56 -1.87
CA SER A 861 -45.78 -26.75 -1.20
C SER A 861 -44.69 -27.50 -0.47
N ASN A 862 -45.01 -28.10 0.68
CA ASN A 862 -44.12 -28.95 1.48
C ASN A 862 -42.79 -28.27 1.88
N TRP A 863 -42.84 -26.97 2.21
CA TRP A 863 -41.68 -26.27 2.75
C TRP A 863 -41.44 -26.73 4.19
N ASN A 864 -40.30 -27.36 4.45
CA ASN A 864 -39.92 -27.80 5.79
C ASN A 864 -39.24 -26.65 6.55
N PHE A 865 -39.99 -25.98 7.42
CA PHE A 865 -39.48 -24.87 8.23
C PHE A 865 -38.49 -25.36 9.29
N THR A 866 -37.42 -24.60 9.52
CA THR A 866 -36.47 -24.83 10.63
C THR A 866 -37.09 -24.52 11.98
N ASN A 867 -38.00 -23.54 12.05
CA ASN A 867 -38.71 -23.20 13.27
C ASN A 867 -40.13 -22.71 12.95
N THR A 868 -41.07 -23.01 13.82
CA THR A 868 -42.49 -22.67 13.69
C THR A 868 -42.80 -21.18 13.85
N LEU A 869 -41.85 -20.38 14.34
CA LEU A 869 -41.92 -18.92 14.40
C LEU A 869 -41.43 -18.23 13.10
N ASN A 870 -40.85 -18.99 12.18
CA ASN A 870 -40.24 -18.43 10.98
C ASN A 870 -41.29 -18.07 9.91
N THR A 871 -40.89 -17.19 9.01
CA THR A 871 -41.68 -16.76 7.85
C THR A 871 -40.92 -17.01 6.55
N LEU A 872 -41.60 -16.94 5.41
CA LEU A 872 -40.97 -16.98 4.09
C LEU A 872 -40.97 -15.60 3.46
N ASP A 873 -39.78 -15.13 3.09
CA ASP A 873 -39.60 -13.94 2.26
C ASP A 873 -39.37 -14.35 0.81
N ILE A 874 -40.26 -13.91 -0.06
CA ILE A 874 -40.13 -14.06 -1.51
C ILE A 874 -39.62 -12.74 -2.06
N LYS A 875 -38.42 -12.77 -2.63
CA LYS A 875 -37.79 -11.60 -3.23
C LYS A 875 -38.17 -11.51 -4.71
N LEU A 876 -38.81 -10.42 -5.09
CA LEU A 876 -39.09 -10.06 -6.47
C LEU A 876 -38.19 -8.90 -6.90
N SER A 877 -37.79 -8.88 -8.16
CA SER A 877 -37.13 -7.72 -8.73
C SER A 877 -37.73 -7.27 -10.05
N SER A 878 -37.63 -5.97 -10.29
CA SER A 878 -37.90 -5.35 -11.58
C SER A 878 -36.67 -4.58 -12.04
N ASN A 879 -36.12 -4.93 -13.20
CA ASN A 879 -35.06 -4.17 -13.85
C ASN A 879 -35.67 -3.28 -14.95
N SER A 880 -35.14 -2.08 -15.12
CA SER A 880 -35.51 -1.12 -16.14
C SER A 880 -34.26 -0.73 -16.94
N THR A 881 -34.12 -1.30 -18.13
CA THR A 881 -32.97 -1.07 -19.01
C THR A 881 -33.39 -0.35 -20.29
N ILE A 882 -32.42 0.26 -20.96
CA ILE A 882 -32.60 0.83 -22.29
C ILE A 882 -31.98 -0.15 -23.28
N ASN A 883 -32.73 -0.56 -24.31
CA ASN A 883 -32.18 -1.28 -25.44
C ASN A 883 -31.66 -0.26 -26.48
N PRO A 884 -30.32 -0.02 -26.56
CA PRO A 884 -29.76 0.91 -27.52
C PRO A 884 -29.92 0.47 -28.99
N LYS A 885 -30.35 -0.78 -29.23
CA LYS A 885 -30.63 -1.33 -30.57
C LYS A 885 -32.12 -1.32 -30.91
N ALA A 886 -32.97 -0.67 -30.13
CA ALA A 886 -34.38 -0.54 -30.47
C ALA A 886 -34.52 0.20 -31.81
N THR A 887 -35.47 -0.25 -32.63
CA THR A 887 -35.72 0.32 -33.97
C THR A 887 -36.31 1.73 -33.92
N THR A 888 -36.84 2.14 -32.77
CA THR A 888 -37.42 3.46 -32.48
C THR A 888 -36.79 3.99 -31.18
N GLU A 889 -35.88 4.96 -31.29
CA GLU A 889 -35.24 5.62 -30.14
C GLU A 889 -35.91 6.99 -29.91
N ASN A 890 -36.61 7.14 -28.79
CA ASN A 890 -37.26 8.38 -28.39
C ASN A 890 -36.48 9.08 -27.26
N LYS A 891 -35.59 10.01 -27.64
CA LYS A 891 -34.77 10.83 -26.71
C LYS A 891 -35.52 11.99 -26.07
N CYS A 892 -36.80 12.19 -26.38
CA CYS A 892 -37.58 13.33 -25.87
C CYS A 892 -37.83 13.30 -24.38
N ASN A 893 -37.71 12.11 -23.79
CA ASN A 893 -38.02 11.86 -22.40
C ASN A 893 -36.74 11.50 -21.61
N ASP A 894 -35.55 11.80 -22.15
CA ASP A 894 -34.28 11.51 -21.45
C ASP A 894 -34.12 12.29 -20.14
N ASP A 895 -34.81 13.43 -20.01
CA ASP A 895 -34.88 14.20 -18.77
C ASP A 895 -35.72 13.50 -17.68
N ASP A 896 -36.59 12.54 -18.04
CA ASP A 896 -37.42 11.80 -17.08
C ASP A 896 -36.56 10.74 -16.37
N LEU A 897 -36.01 11.17 -15.23
CA LEU A 897 -35.20 10.33 -14.34
C LEU A 897 -35.97 9.10 -13.86
N PHE A 898 -35.21 8.04 -13.58
CA PHE A 898 -35.74 6.86 -12.91
C PHE A 898 -36.34 7.26 -11.55
N ASN A 899 -37.61 6.92 -11.34
CA ASN A 899 -38.32 7.21 -10.09
C ASN A 899 -39.19 6.03 -9.67
N VAL A 900 -39.33 5.80 -8.37
CA VAL A 900 -40.17 4.74 -7.79
C VAL A 900 -41.13 5.37 -6.79
N GLU A 901 -42.42 5.23 -7.05
CA GLU A 901 -43.49 5.61 -6.13
C GLU A 901 -44.17 4.34 -5.61
N SER A 902 -44.47 4.26 -4.32
CA SER A 902 -45.14 3.12 -3.74
C SER A 902 -46.06 3.55 -2.60
N GLU A 903 -47.21 2.90 -2.48
CA GLU A 903 -48.25 3.26 -1.53
C GLU A 903 -48.94 2.03 -0.94
N SER A 904 -49.45 2.20 0.28
CA SER A 904 -50.35 1.26 0.93
C SER A 904 -51.79 1.74 0.79
N ASN A 905 -52.72 0.82 0.55
CA ASN A 905 -54.14 1.12 0.62
C ASN A 905 -54.66 1.15 2.07
N ASN A 906 -53.86 0.70 3.04
CA ASN A 906 -54.28 0.62 4.42
C ASN A 906 -53.35 1.44 5.32
N LYS A 907 -53.89 2.52 5.88
CA LYS A 907 -53.15 3.45 6.76
C LYS A 907 -52.48 2.76 7.95
N PHE A 908 -53.01 1.61 8.38
CA PHE A 908 -52.53 0.91 9.58
C PHE A 908 -51.56 -0.24 9.27
N ILE A 909 -51.41 -0.61 7.99
CA ILE A 909 -50.55 -1.71 7.55
C ILE A 909 -49.42 -1.12 6.69
N SER A 910 -48.18 -1.24 7.14
CA SER A 910 -47.01 -0.86 6.33
C SER A 910 -46.71 -1.92 5.24
N SER A 911 -47.71 -2.25 4.44
CA SER A 911 -47.62 -3.16 3.29
C SER A 911 -47.93 -2.40 2.02
N LEU A 912 -47.06 -2.54 1.03
CA LEU A 912 -47.28 -2.00 -0.30
C LEU A 912 -48.40 -2.78 -0.98
N ASN A 913 -49.40 -2.07 -1.47
CA ASN A 913 -50.41 -2.63 -2.36
C ASN A 913 -50.15 -2.19 -3.81
N TYR A 914 -49.33 -1.14 -3.97
CA TYR A 914 -49.11 -0.45 -5.22
C TYR A 914 -47.65 -0.01 -5.34
N ILE A 915 -47.08 -0.19 -6.54
CA ILE A 915 -45.80 0.37 -6.94
C ILE A 915 -45.88 0.91 -8.37
N LYS A 916 -45.22 2.04 -8.63
CA LYS A 916 -45.06 2.67 -9.93
C LYS A 916 -43.59 2.99 -10.18
N ILE A 917 -43.01 2.35 -11.19
CA ILE A 917 -41.62 2.54 -11.61
C ILE A 917 -41.63 3.35 -12.90
N SER A 918 -41.11 4.58 -12.85
CA SER A 918 -41.08 5.52 -13.97
C SER A 918 -39.68 5.64 -14.56
N LYS A 919 -39.53 5.58 -15.89
CA LYS A 919 -38.27 5.83 -16.62
C LYS A 919 -38.57 6.28 -18.05
N GLN A 920 -37.92 7.36 -18.53
CA GLN A 920 -38.08 7.87 -19.91
C GLN A 920 -39.53 8.03 -20.37
N GLY A 921 -40.37 8.60 -19.50
CA GLY A 921 -41.79 8.81 -19.77
C GLY A 921 -42.62 7.53 -19.85
N LYS A 922 -42.12 6.36 -19.41
CA LYS A 922 -42.85 5.08 -19.28
C LYS A 922 -43.02 4.71 -17.82
N GLN A 923 -44.12 4.04 -17.47
CA GLN A 923 -44.49 3.68 -16.10
C GLN A 923 -44.91 2.21 -15.98
N LEU A 924 -44.16 1.42 -15.22
CA LEU A 924 -44.56 0.07 -14.82
C LEU A 924 -45.32 0.14 -13.49
N TYR A 925 -46.56 -0.34 -13.51
CA TYR A 925 -47.45 -0.50 -12.37
C TYR A 925 -47.40 -1.94 -11.86
N GLY A 926 -47.26 -2.12 -10.55
CA GLY A 926 -47.43 -3.40 -9.86
C GLY A 926 -48.46 -3.29 -8.75
N ARG A 927 -49.37 -4.26 -8.65
CA ARG A 927 -50.35 -4.39 -7.59
C ARG A 927 -50.11 -5.67 -6.80
N PHE A 928 -50.12 -5.54 -5.49
CA PHE A 928 -49.89 -6.62 -4.53
C PHE A 928 -51.12 -6.80 -3.65
N GLN A 929 -51.63 -8.02 -3.61
CA GLN A 929 -52.72 -8.39 -2.70
C GLN A 929 -52.20 -8.40 -1.26
N ASP A 930 -53.03 -7.96 -0.31
CA ASP A 930 -52.74 -8.00 1.12
C ASP A 930 -53.01 -9.38 1.75
N LYS A 931 -53.57 -10.31 0.98
CA LYS A 931 -53.92 -11.66 1.38
C LYS A 931 -53.27 -12.70 0.48
N PHE A 932 -53.03 -13.87 1.07
CA PHE A 932 -52.58 -15.08 0.40
C PHE A 932 -53.41 -16.27 0.91
N LEU A 933 -53.25 -17.44 0.29
CA LEU A 933 -53.87 -18.67 0.77
C LEU A 933 -52.82 -19.50 1.52
N SER A 934 -53.04 -19.74 2.82
CA SER A 934 -52.31 -20.70 3.64
C SER A 934 -53.19 -21.94 3.82
N ASP A 935 -52.76 -23.07 3.27
CA ASP A 935 -53.48 -24.34 3.30
C ASP A 935 -54.94 -24.21 2.82
N GLY A 936 -55.14 -23.41 1.76
CA GLY A 936 -56.45 -23.11 1.16
C GLY A 936 -57.27 -22.05 1.89
N ARG A 937 -56.78 -21.46 2.99
CA ARG A 937 -57.47 -20.43 3.77
C ARG A 937 -56.87 -19.04 3.53
N PRO A 938 -57.69 -18.02 3.25
CA PRO A 938 -57.22 -16.63 3.17
C PRO A 938 -56.62 -16.16 4.50
N THR A 939 -55.42 -15.59 4.45
CA THR A 939 -54.78 -14.92 5.59
C THR A 939 -53.87 -13.79 5.08
N MET A 940 -53.40 -12.92 5.97
CA MET A 940 -52.69 -11.69 5.60
C MET A 940 -51.21 -11.93 5.25
N LEU A 941 -50.71 -11.22 4.24
CA LEU A 941 -49.29 -11.10 3.88
C LEU A 941 -48.83 -9.65 4.01
N THR A 942 -47.51 -9.41 3.97
CA THR A 942 -46.99 -8.04 3.79
C THR A 942 -46.02 -7.96 2.63
N THR A 943 -46.05 -6.87 1.88
CA THR A 943 -45.09 -6.57 0.81
C THR A 943 -44.33 -5.29 1.14
N LYS A 944 -43.01 -5.32 1.01
CA LYS A 944 -42.13 -4.17 1.28
C LYS A 944 -41.20 -3.88 0.11
N LEU A 945 -40.91 -2.60 -0.10
CA LEU A 945 -39.84 -2.15 -1.01
C LEU A 945 -38.53 -2.23 -0.22
N LEU A 946 -37.66 -3.17 -0.62
CA LEU A 946 -36.39 -3.40 0.08
C LEU A 946 -35.33 -2.39 -0.35
N SER A 947 -35.19 -2.18 -1.66
CA SER A 947 -34.21 -1.25 -2.23
C SER A 947 -34.57 -0.91 -3.66
N PHE A 948 -34.13 0.26 -4.12
CA PHE A 948 -34.09 0.60 -5.54
C PHE A 948 -32.84 1.41 -5.87
N ASP A 949 -32.36 1.28 -7.10
CA ASP A 949 -31.31 2.11 -7.69
C ASP A 949 -31.77 2.61 -9.07
N ASN A 950 -30.89 3.24 -9.86
CA ASN A 950 -31.25 3.85 -11.15
C ASN A 950 -31.78 2.86 -12.22
N GLU A 951 -31.67 1.55 -11.99
CA GLU A 951 -32.09 0.52 -12.94
C GLU A 951 -32.88 -0.62 -12.31
N LYS A 952 -32.75 -0.89 -11.01
CA LYS A 952 -33.34 -2.07 -10.36
C LYS A 952 -34.18 -1.69 -9.15
N VAL A 953 -35.35 -2.32 -9.04
CA VAL A 953 -36.23 -2.28 -7.87
C VAL A 953 -36.34 -3.68 -7.28
N ILE A 954 -36.27 -3.78 -5.95
CA ILE A 954 -36.35 -5.03 -5.21
C ILE A 954 -37.47 -4.95 -4.18
N MET A 955 -38.38 -5.90 -4.24
CA MET A 955 -39.50 -6.05 -3.31
C MET A 955 -39.42 -7.38 -2.59
N VAL A 956 -40.01 -7.44 -1.40
CA VAL A 956 -40.08 -8.65 -0.57
C VAL A 956 -41.52 -8.86 -0.16
N ILE A 957 -42.05 -10.05 -0.44
CA ILE A 957 -43.35 -10.52 0.03
C ILE A 957 -43.09 -11.48 1.18
N SER A 958 -43.51 -11.10 2.39
CA SER A 958 -43.36 -11.90 3.60
C SER A 958 -44.65 -12.67 3.88
N LEU A 959 -44.52 -14.00 3.95
CA LEU A 959 -45.60 -14.96 4.20
C LEU A 959 -45.38 -15.63 5.56
N PRO A 960 -46.41 -15.68 6.43
CA PRO A 960 -46.47 -16.57 7.58
C PRO A 960 -46.29 -18.06 7.23
N HIS A 961 -46.16 -18.88 8.28
CA HIS A 961 -46.07 -20.33 8.19
C HIS A 961 -47.26 -20.99 7.46
N CYS A 962 -46.99 -21.98 6.62
CA CYS A 962 -47.99 -22.87 6.00
C CYS A 962 -47.57 -24.32 6.22
N GLU A 963 -48.50 -25.23 6.51
CA GLU A 963 -48.15 -26.64 6.75
C GLU A 963 -47.92 -27.39 5.42
N ASN A 964 -48.83 -27.24 4.47
CA ASN A 964 -48.81 -27.99 3.22
C ASN A 964 -48.60 -27.10 2.00
N LYS A 965 -49.26 -25.94 1.94
CA LYS A 965 -49.23 -25.06 0.75
C LYS A 965 -49.43 -23.57 1.07
N CYS A 966 -48.59 -22.70 0.53
CA CYS A 966 -48.81 -21.25 0.43
C CYS A 966 -49.06 -20.83 -1.04
N GLU A 967 -50.02 -19.95 -1.31
CA GLU A 967 -50.28 -19.42 -2.66
C GLU A 967 -50.44 -17.90 -2.65
N LEU A 968 -49.86 -17.19 -3.63
CA LEU A 968 -49.90 -15.73 -3.79
C LEU A 968 -50.11 -15.31 -5.25
N ASP A 969 -50.62 -14.08 -5.49
CA ASP A 969 -51.10 -13.65 -6.80
C ASP A 969 -50.92 -12.14 -7.12
N PRO A 970 -49.67 -11.61 -7.24
CA PRO A 970 -49.43 -10.25 -7.73
C PRO A 970 -49.74 -10.04 -9.22
N ASP A 971 -50.02 -8.79 -9.61
CA ASP A 971 -50.24 -8.40 -11.02
C ASP A 971 -49.50 -7.12 -11.42
N PHE A 972 -49.18 -6.98 -12.71
CA PHE A 972 -48.36 -5.92 -13.27
C PHE A 972 -48.92 -5.40 -14.60
N SER A 973 -48.74 -4.12 -14.90
CA SER A 973 -49.12 -3.51 -16.19
C SER A 973 -48.22 -2.32 -16.53
N VAL A 974 -47.99 -2.04 -17.81
CA VAL A 974 -47.16 -0.88 -18.25
C VAL A 974 -48.05 0.14 -18.96
N LEU A 975 -47.92 1.41 -18.56
CA LEU A 975 -48.56 2.56 -19.18
C LEU A 975 -47.50 3.62 -19.56
N VAL A 976 -47.86 4.54 -20.44
CA VAL A 976 -47.05 5.73 -20.74
C VAL A 976 -47.37 6.85 -19.74
N SER A 977 -46.37 7.64 -19.35
CA SER A 977 -46.54 8.76 -18.42
C SER A 977 -47.33 9.92 -19.07
N PRO A 978 -48.02 10.75 -18.29
CA PRO A 978 -48.79 11.90 -18.81
C PRO A 978 -47.95 12.92 -19.59
N ASN A 979 -46.68 13.11 -19.20
CA ASN A 979 -45.75 14.06 -19.80
C ASN A 979 -45.00 13.46 -20.99
N PHE A 980 -45.34 12.24 -21.41
CA PHE A 980 -44.69 11.56 -22.51
C PHE A 980 -44.72 12.40 -23.78
N LYS A 981 -43.53 12.68 -24.30
CA LYS A 981 -43.29 13.35 -25.57
C LYS A 981 -42.99 12.29 -26.63
N SER A 982 -43.78 12.23 -27.69
CA SER A 982 -43.46 11.41 -28.86
C SER A 982 -42.18 11.94 -29.53
N SER A 983 -41.46 11.08 -30.25
CA SER A 983 -40.22 11.44 -30.97
C SER A 983 -40.37 12.69 -31.84
N ASP A 984 -41.55 12.87 -32.44
CA ASP A 984 -41.82 13.94 -33.40
C ASP A 984 -41.93 15.31 -32.71
N SER A 985 -42.33 15.32 -31.44
CA SER A 985 -42.51 16.56 -30.68
C SER A 985 -41.20 17.30 -30.42
N CYS A 986 -40.07 16.60 -30.22
CA CYS A 986 -38.76 17.24 -30.04
C CYS A 986 -38.16 17.81 -31.32
N ILE A 987 -38.52 17.24 -32.47
CA ILE A 987 -38.01 17.72 -33.77
C ILE A 987 -38.62 19.10 -34.06
N SER A 988 -39.86 19.34 -33.63
CA SER A 988 -40.60 20.57 -33.96
C SER A 988 -40.11 21.85 -33.25
N ASN A 989 -39.45 21.76 -32.10
CA ASN A 989 -38.97 22.95 -31.37
C ASN A 989 -37.55 23.43 -31.74
N ASN A 990 -36.92 22.81 -32.74
CA ASN A 990 -35.60 23.21 -33.26
C ASN A 990 -35.66 24.27 -34.36
N GLN A 991 -36.67 25.15 -34.36
CA GLN A 991 -36.68 26.35 -35.21
C GLN A 991 -36.18 27.62 -34.50
N ASN A 992 -35.93 27.64 -33.19
CA ASN A 992 -35.23 28.77 -32.54
C ASN A 992 -34.49 28.36 -31.25
N GLY A 993 -33.15 28.47 -31.27
CA GLY A 993 -32.38 28.83 -30.06
C GLY A 993 -31.79 27.72 -29.19
N GLY A 994 -30.92 26.85 -29.74
CA GLY A 994 -30.12 25.93 -28.92
C GLY A 994 -28.88 25.35 -29.60
N LYS A 995 -28.31 26.04 -30.61
CA LYS A 995 -27.05 25.61 -31.22
C LYS A 995 -25.91 25.91 -30.26
N ASN A 996 -25.35 24.87 -29.64
CA ASN A 996 -24.03 24.85 -29.00
C ASN A 996 -23.07 25.73 -29.81
N LYS A 997 -22.65 26.88 -29.25
CA LYS A 997 -21.86 27.91 -29.94
C LYS A 997 -20.38 27.47 -29.99
N PRO A 998 -19.88 26.90 -31.09
CA PRO A 998 -18.52 26.31 -31.13
C PRO A 998 -17.41 27.35 -31.09
N TRP A 999 -17.74 28.64 -31.24
CA TRP A 999 -16.79 29.75 -31.32
C TRP A 999 -16.28 30.23 -29.95
N LEU A 1000 -16.89 29.80 -28.83
CA LEU A 1000 -16.57 30.32 -27.50
C LEU A 1000 -15.17 29.89 -27.03
N ILE A 1001 -14.78 28.64 -27.31
CA ILE A 1001 -13.51 28.05 -26.87
C ILE A 1001 -12.30 28.68 -27.60
N PRO A 1002 -12.31 28.83 -28.95
CA PRO A 1002 -11.22 29.53 -29.65
C PRO A 1002 -11.02 30.97 -29.17
N VAL A 1003 -12.11 31.71 -28.92
CA VAL A 1003 -12.03 33.13 -28.55
C VAL A 1003 -11.43 33.33 -27.15
N ALA A 1004 -11.77 32.47 -26.20
CA ALA A 1004 -11.26 32.55 -24.82
C ALA A 1004 -9.73 32.31 -24.73
N VAL A 1005 -9.17 31.52 -25.65
CA VAL A 1005 -7.74 31.15 -25.65
C VAL A 1005 -6.90 32.13 -26.47
N VAL A 1006 -7.40 32.60 -27.62
CA VAL A 1006 -6.60 33.38 -28.57
C VAL A 1006 -6.38 34.83 -28.09
N ILE A 1007 -7.38 35.46 -27.47
CA ILE A 1007 -7.31 36.88 -27.07
C ILE A 1007 -6.20 37.16 -26.03
N PRO A 1008 -6.03 36.36 -24.95
CA PRO A 1008 -4.96 36.59 -23.96
C PRO A 1008 -3.55 36.47 -24.55
N ILE A 1009 -3.34 35.52 -25.45
CA ILE A 1009 -2.03 35.26 -26.07
C ILE A 1009 -1.60 36.45 -26.93
N VAL A 1010 -2.52 37.00 -27.73
CA VAL A 1010 -2.25 38.19 -28.55
C VAL A 1010 -1.89 39.40 -27.68
N GLY A 1011 -2.55 39.56 -26.52
CA GLY A 1011 -2.24 40.62 -25.56
C GLY A 1011 -0.82 40.56 -25.00
N VAL A 1012 -0.36 39.37 -24.60
CA VAL A 1012 1.01 39.18 -24.05
C VAL A 1012 2.08 39.45 -25.11
N CYS A 1013 1.87 38.97 -26.35
CA CYS A 1013 2.81 39.20 -27.45
C CYS A 1013 2.95 40.70 -27.79
N LEU A 1014 1.85 41.47 -27.80
CA LEU A 1014 1.89 42.91 -28.06
C LEU A 1014 2.67 43.66 -26.97
N ILE A 1015 2.49 43.32 -25.70
CA ILE A 1015 3.23 43.92 -24.58
C ILE A 1015 4.74 43.68 -24.72
N ALA A 1016 5.14 42.44 -25.04
CA ALA A 1016 6.55 42.09 -25.20
C ALA A 1016 7.23 42.90 -26.34
N VAL A 1017 6.55 43.04 -27.48
CA VAL A 1017 7.07 43.82 -28.63
C VAL A 1017 7.21 45.31 -28.27
N ILE A 1018 6.23 45.89 -27.57
CA ILE A 1018 6.29 47.30 -27.14
C ILE A 1018 7.48 47.54 -26.20
N VAL A 1019 7.70 46.64 -25.23
CA VAL A 1019 8.84 46.73 -24.29
C VAL A 1019 10.17 46.69 -25.02
N ILE A 1020 10.34 45.78 -25.98
CA ILE A 1020 11.56 45.65 -26.78
C ILE A 1020 11.84 46.94 -27.58
N ILE A 1021 10.80 47.54 -28.19
CA ILE A 1021 10.93 48.78 -28.96
C ILE A 1021 11.37 49.94 -28.05
N ILE A 1022 10.79 50.05 -26.85
CA ILE A 1022 11.14 51.09 -25.87
C ILE A 1022 12.60 50.96 -25.41
N ILE A 1023 13.05 49.74 -25.11
CA ILE A 1023 14.44 49.47 -24.71
C ILE A 1023 15.41 49.84 -25.83
N LYS A 1024 15.11 49.49 -27.08
CA LYS A 1024 15.95 49.82 -28.23
C LYS A 1024 16.05 51.33 -28.45
N LYS A 1025 14.92 52.05 -28.40
CA LYS A 1025 14.87 53.50 -28.66
C LYS A 1025 15.59 54.30 -27.58
N ASN A 1026 15.52 53.85 -26.33
CA ASN A 1026 16.13 54.53 -25.18
C ASN A 1026 17.47 53.93 -24.73
N SER A 1027 18.12 53.06 -25.52
CA SER A 1027 19.31 52.33 -25.06
C SER A 1027 20.46 53.25 -24.61
N ILE A 1028 20.62 54.42 -25.24
CA ILE A 1028 21.63 55.42 -24.84
C ILE A 1028 21.21 56.10 -23.52
N ALA A 1029 19.95 56.49 -23.37
CA ALA A 1029 19.44 57.09 -22.14
C ALA A 1029 19.48 56.10 -20.95
N ILE A 1030 19.18 54.82 -21.20
CA ILE A 1030 19.29 53.75 -20.20
C ILE A 1030 20.77 53.54 -19.81
N LYS A 1031 21.70 53.53 -20.77
CA LYS A 1031 23.14 53.45 -20.50
C LYS A 1031 23.67 54.66 -19.72
N ILE A 1032 23.23 55.88 -20.06
CA ILE A 1032 23.58 57.10 -19.33
C ILE A 1032 22.98 57.07 -17.91
N GLY A 1033 21.74 56.62 -17.75
CA GLY A 1033 21.08 56.45 -16.45
C GLY A 1033 21.85 55.46 -15.56
N LEU A 1034 22.20 54.29 -16.09
CA LEU A 1034 23.00 53.28 -15.38
C LEU A 1034 24.39 53.81 -14.99
N ASN A 1035 25.04 54.58 -15.87
CA ASN A 1035 26.34 55.19 -15.57
C ASN A 1035 26.24 56.37 -14.58
N SER A 1036 25.11 57.09 -14.54
CA SER A 1036 24.89 58.14 -13.54
C SER A 1036 24.67 57.57 -12.13
N ILE A 1037 24.08 56.37 -12.04
CA ILE A 1037 23.92 55.64 -10.77
C ILE A 1037 25.29 55.15 -10.27
N SER A 1038 26.19 54.72 -11.16
CA SER A 1038 27.54 54.32 -10.76
C SER A 1038 28.42 55.51 -10.34
N MET A 1039 28.22 56.70 -10.91
CA MET A 1039 28.95 57.92 -10.52
C MET A 1039 28.48 58.53 -9.20
N LYS A 1040 27.20 58.39 -8.80
CA LYS A 1040 26.71 58.86 -7.49
C LYS A 1040 27.13 57.99 -6.30
N ARG A 1041 27.73 56.82 -6.55
CA ARG A 1041 28.22 55.90 -5.51
C ARG A 1041 29.72 56.05 -5.22
N ARG A 1042 30.42 56.91 -5.96
CA ARG A 1042 31.72 57.47 -5.55
C ARG A 1042 31.48 58.85 -4.96
#